data_AF-A0A095UWI3-F1
#
_entry.id   AF-A0A095UWI3-F1
#
_cell.length_a   1.000
_cell.length_b   1.000
_cell.length_c   1.000
_cell.angle_alpha   90.00
_cell.angle_beta   90.00
_cell.angle_gamma   90.00
#
_symmetry.space_group_name_H-M   'P 1'
#
loop_
_entity.id
_entity.type
_entity.pdbx_description
1 polymer ?
#
loop_
_entity_poly.entity_id
_entity_poly.type
_entity_poly.pdbx_seq_one_letter_code
_entity_poly.pdbx_strand_id
1 'polypeptide(L)'
;MDLVTAFNNLNGKQVSRSTLRKLLARAKKQKHSLISERITNVLRQNKDSVFTIEIHDFIYELGLSGAEQSIILPTLEYQSEPDTPEGLNGVSPDDIYNYITDLIINTIEKVGHLPWQKDWVGSGADGTAKNYVSKKEYTGANFLLNFDVKFDEDGKGYLVPIKFIQPYYLTFNQIKETKASLKKDSKARRVIYYTMIFNYDNGTLKFKTTDKVKFTEFVKSHGLTKEDLKAHLVKIPVIKYYNVFRADDCTGLKFPSDKTDSKKVNPIEQAQHLIDGYKNPPTYTFVGDKAYYQPATDTLNMPKITAFNKEASYYCTYFHELTHSTGAKKRLDRDFSGKFGSKNYAYEELIAELGAVFLCSEAGILFQTKENSAKYLKNWNTVLVTELENDNRFFLKASAQSQKAVNYILNRNSDSDKEDEEKKEEPVKKVAVKTPGKRPVKTKDKNKPKQDSQLDLFTGLGAKAKTKKVTEVKKKRVVRVTKKAITGVSKKPLVTDRNKSLNQLEKLGFISANSAPKEAKDVFVLGGEIGKFLQKQQPHKALILIKGNKHSSKSQLAMQIANAFGEQQTPVAYIDYEQGGIESKDTLDSINRNTTEKGRRYIAIKGYLEKPFQELQDFCKVVKVIIADSVTDLKITADQLNFLRTTYPKVIWCFISQVKENGAMYGGNKMAHNPTSVIHCSSHQDPKQRFATLEKNRGNDLTLKYSMYYKKVVNEPTEAKSKRKLSFKVK
;
A
#
# COMPACT_ATOMS: atom_id res chain seq x y z
N MET A 1 -1.59 -3.09 21.70
CA MET A 1 -1.05 -1.74 21.96
C MET A 1 0.45 -1.79 21.72
N ASP A 2 0.93 -0.97 20.80
CA ASP A 2 2.35 -0.75 20.49
C ASP A 2 3.12 -0.19 21.70
N LEU A 3 4.44 0.00 21.57
CA LEU A 3 5.30 0.43 22.67
C LEU A 3 5.15 1.92 22.98
N VAL A 4 5.03 2.75 21.94
CA VAL A 4 4.96 4.21 22.05
C VAL A 4 3.65 4.65 22.69
N THR A 5 2.52 4.11 22.23
CA THR A 5 1.20 4.29 22.86
C THR A 5 1.20 3.75 24.27
N ALA A 6 1.87 2.62 24.57
CA ALA A 6 1.98 2.11 25.94
C ALA A 6 2.81 3.02 26.87
N PHE A 7 3.83 3.73 26.35
CA PHE A 7 4.61 4.72 27.09
C PHE A 7 3.86 6.05 27.27
N ASN A 8 3.30 6.60 26.19
CA ASN A 8 2.50 7.83 26.22
C ASN A 8 1.27 7.70 27.13
N ASN A 9 0.63 6.52 27.15
CA ASN A 9 -0.49 6.21 28.05
C ASN A 9 -0.11 6.08 29.53
N LEU A 10 1.16 6.28 29.92
CA LEU A 10 1.53 6.49 31.32
C LEU A 10 1.25 7.92 31.80
N ASN A 11 1.16 8.90 30.89
CA ASN A 11 0.95 10.30 31.26
C ASN A 11 -0.33 10.51 32.10
N GLY A 12 -0.20 11.25 33.19
CA GLY A 12 -1.29 11.55 34.12
C GLY A 12 -1.73 10.36 34.99
N LYS A 13 -0.94 9.28 35.08
CA LYS A 13 -1.29 8.08 35.85
C LYS A 13 -0.28 7.76 36.93
N GLN A 14 -0.76 7.11 37.99
CA GLN A 14 0.09 6.36 38.91
C GLN A 14 0.48 5.01 38.29
N VAL A 15 1.78 4.68 38.34
CA VAL A 15 2.39 3.54 37.65
C VAL A 15 3.36 2.84 38.60
N SER A 16 3.28 1.51 38.73
CA SER A 16 4.19 0.76 39.60
C SER A 16 5.60 0.59 39.01
N ARG A 17 6.61 0.44 39.87
CA ARG A 17 8.00 0.08 39.51
C ARG A 17 8.09 -1.26 38.76
N SER A 18 7.16 -2.18 39.01
CA SER A 18 7.02 -3.42 38.24
C SER A 18 6.55 -3.14 36.80
N THR A 19 5.56 -2.26 36.63
CA THR A 19 5.04 -1.85 35.31
C THR A 19 6.12 -1.14 34.48
N LEU A 20 6.85 -0.19 35.07
CA LEU A 20 7.98 0.45 34.38
C LEU A 20 9.09 -0.54 34.01
N ARG A 21 9.45 -1.47 34.89
CA ARG A 21 10.45 -2.52 34.58
C ARG A 21 10.00 -3.44 33.44
N LYS A 22 8.71 -3.84 33.40
CA LYS A 22 8.14 -4.62 32.28
C LYS A 22 8.17 -3.83 30.97
N LEU A 23 7.81 -2.55 30.99
CA LEU A 23 7.85 -1.68 29.80
C LEU A 23 9.29 -1.42 29.31
N LEU A 24 10.25 -1.26 30.23
CA LEU A 24 11.69 -1.16 29.91
C LEU A 24 12.23 -2.46 29.30
N ALA A 25 11.86 -3.62 29.83
CA ALA A 25 12.24 -4.91 29.25
C ALA A 25 11.69 -5.06 27.81
N ARG A 26 10.43 -4.66 27.57
CA ARG A 26 9.83 -4.61 26.24
C ARG A 26 10.59 -3.63 25.32
N ALA A 27 10.90 -2.43 25.80
CA ALA A 27 11.62 -1.42 25.03
C ALA A 27 13.03 -1.87 24.64
N LYS A 28 13.76 -2.52 25.55
CA LYS A 28 15.06 -3.14 25.27
C LYS A 28 14.95 -4.31 24.27
N LYS A 29 13.96 -5.20 24.41
CA LYS A 29 13.69 -6.28 23.44
C LYS A 29 13.41 -5.73 22.03
N GLN A 30 12.69 -4.61 21.94
CA GLN A 30 12.36 -3.91 20.68
C GLN A 30 13.41 -2.86 20.26
N LYS A 31 14.59 -2.80 20.91
CA LYS A 31 15.69 -1.86 20.64
C LYS A 31 15.31 -0.37 20.60
N HIS A 32 14.17 0.01 21.18
CA HIS A 32 13.70 1.40 21.21
C HIS A 32 14.48 2.19 22.27
N SER A 33 15.56 2.86 21.86
CA SER A 33 16.50 3.56 22.73
C SER A 33 15.84 4.64 23.59
N LEU A 34 15.11 5.58 22.97
CA LEU A 34 14.52 6.73 23.67
C LEU A 34 13.59 6.35 24.85
N ILE A 35 12.69 5.38 24.66
CA ILE A 35 11.83 4.85 25.74
C ILE A 35 12.68 4.11 26.78
N SER A 36 13.65 3.31 26.33
CA SER A 36 14.53 2.56 27.24
C SER A 36 15.33 3.51 28.15
N GLU A 37 15.86 4.60 27.61
CA GLU A 37 16.61 5.62 28.33
C GLU A 37 15.72 6.43 29.27
N ARG A 38 14.59 6.95 28.79
CA ARG A 38 13.63 7.72 29.62
C ARG A 38 13.16 6.91 30.83
N ILE A 39 12.76 5.64 30.65
CA ILE A 39 12.37 4.78 31.77
C ILE A 39 13.58 4.43 32.67
N THR A 40 14.76 4.22 32.11
CA THR A 40 15.98 3.95 32.91
C THR A 40 16.35 5.15 33.78
N ASN A 41 16.22 6.38 33.29
CA ASN A 41 16.47 7.59 34.06
C ASN A 41 15.46 7.76 35.19
N VAL A 42 14.15 7.64 34.93
CA VAL A 42 13.10 7.66 35.97
C VAL A 42 13.35 6.62 37.06
N LEU A 43 13.69 5.37 36.67
CA LEU A 43 13.99 4.29 37.61
C LEU A 43 15.34 4.45 38.35
N ARG A 44 16.28 5.23 37.81
CA ARG A 44 17.58 5.53 38.46
C ARG A 44 17.47 6.67 39.46
N GLN A 45 16.73 7.72 39.11
CA GLN A 45 16.59 8.94 39.91
C GLN A 45 15.63 8.74 41.10
N ASN A 46 14.59 7.92 40.93
CA ASN A 46 13.54 7.73 41.93
C ASN A 46 13.56 6.31 42.51
N LYS A 47 13.43 6.15 43.84
CA LYS A 47 13.50 4.85 44.53
C LYS A 47 12.14 4.20 44.75
N ASP A 48 11.07 4.92 44.48
CA ASP A 48 9.70 4.60 44.89
C ASP A 48 9.11 3.35 44.23
N SER A 49 8.08 2.79 44.87
CA SER A 49 7.32 1.63 44.41
C SER A 49 6.25 2.00 43.36
N VAL A 50 5.77 3.25 43.39
CA VAL A 50 4.77 3.84 42.49
C VAL A 50 5.18 5.27 42.16
N PHE A 51 4.95 5.70 40.92
CA PHE A 51 5.22 7.06 40.45
C PHE A 51 3.96 7.65 39.81
N THR A 52 3.67 8.92 40.04
CA THR A 52 2.85 9.69 39.10
C THR A 52 3.73 10.05 37.91
N ILE A 53 3.35 9.63 36.69
CA ILE A 53 4.11 9.88 35.47
C ILE A 53 3.50 11.07 34.72
N GLU A 54 4.31 12.11 34.51
CA GLU A 54 4.03 13.21 33.59
C GLU A 54 5.03 13.17 32.42
N ILE A 55 4.55 13.47 31.21
CA ILE A 55 5.29 13.38 29.95
C ILE A 55 5.03 14.66 29.17
N HIS A 56 5.89 15.65 29.34
CA HIS A 56 5.82 16.91 28.59
C HIS A 56 6.10 16.66 27.08
N ASP A 57 7.14 15.86 26.78
CA ASP A 57 7.47 15.42 25.42
C ASP A 57 6.79 14.07 25.09
N PHE A 58 5.57 14.09 24.59
CA PHE A 58 4.94 12.89 24.03
C PHE A 58 5.78 12.32 22.88
N ILE A 59 6.00 11.01 22.88
CA ILE A 59 6.74 10.35 21.80
C ILE A 59 5.76 10.14 20.64
N TYR A 60 5.92 10.92 19.58
CA TYR A 60 5.25 10.64 18.31
C TYR A 60 6.22 9.82 17.45
N GLU A 61 5.91 8.53 17.23
CA GLU A 61 6.64 7.69 16.25
C GLU A 61 6.24 8.09 14.82
N LEU A 62 6.60 9.32 14.45
CA LEU A 62 6.79 9.70 13.06
C LEU A 62 8.03 8.95 12.58
N GLY A 63 7.83 7.79 11.95
CA GLY A 63 8.88 7.10 11.20
C GLY A 63 9.72 6.07 11.95
N LEU A 64 10.83 5.67 11.32
CA LEU A 64 11.80 4.72 11.85
C LEU A 64 12.73 5.35 12.90
N SER A 65 13.11 4.59 13.93
CA SER A 65 14.08 5.01 14.94
C SER A 65 15.21 3.99 15.17
N GLY A 66 16.34 4.47 15.68
CA GLY A 66 17.45 3.64 16.16
C GLY A 66 18.03 2.67 15.13
N ALA A 67 18.31 1.43 15.54
CA ALA A 67 18.93 0.42 14.68
C ALA A 67 18.04 -0.06 13.53
N GLU A 68 16.71 0.09 13.61
CA GLU A 68 15.81 -0.28 12.52
C GLU A 68 15.94 0.71 11.36
N GLN A 69 16.18 1.99 11.66
CA GLN A 69 16.43 3.05 10.69
C GLN A 69 17.68 2.78 9.83
N SER A 70 18.81 2.47 10.46
CA SER A 70 20.08 2.23 9.75
C SER A 70 20.12 0.88 9.01
N ILE A 71 19.27 -0.09 9.40
CA ILE A 71 19.06 -1.32 8.64
C ILE A 71 18.23 -1.03 7.39
N ILE A 72 17.03 -0.48 7.54
CA ILE A 72 15.99 -0.46 6.50
C ILE A 72 16.22 0.65 5.46
N LEU A 73 16.44 1.90 5.88
CA LEU A 73 16.42 3.06 4.97
C LEU A 73 17.37 2.97 3.77
N PRO A 74 18.63 2.49 3.90
CA PRO A 74 19.56 2.41 2.76
C PRO A 74 19.13 1.45 1.63
N THR A 75 17.99 0.77 1.79
CA THR A 75 17.46 -0.20 0.81
C THR A 75 16.11 0.21 0.22
N LEU A 76 15.55 1.33 0.70
CA LEU A 76 14.35 1.97 0.18
C LEU A 76 14.72 3.20 -0.64
N GLU A 77 13.91 3.56 -1.62
CA GLU A 77 14.12 4.81 -2.35
C GLU A 77 13.74 6.01 -1.47
N TYR A 78 14.60 7.02 -1.41
CA TYR A 78 14.28 8.33 -0.84
C TYR A 78 13.47 9.16 -1.83
N GLN A 79 12.35 9.74 -1.38
CA GLN A 79 11.55 10.70 -2.13
C GLN A 79 11.36 11.99 -1.32
N SER A 80 11.76 13.11 -1.91
CA SER A 80 11.43 14.45 -1.39
C SER A 80 9.97 14.76 -1.67
N GLU A 81 9.23 15.29 -0.69
CA GLU A 81 7.82 15.65 -0.87
C GLU A 81 7.57 17.14 -0.61
N PRO A 82 6.84 17.84 -1.50
CA PRO A 82 6.49 19.24 -1.26
C PRO A 82 5.53 19.36 -0.08
N ASP A 83 5.73 20.37 0.76
CA ASP A 83 4.79 20.65 1.86
C ASP A 83 3.38 20.90 1.32
N THR A 84 2.40 20.23 1.92
CA THR A 84 0.98 20.30 1.58
C THR A 84 0.20 20.92 2.75
N PRO A 85 -0.86 21.73 2.52
CA PRO A 85 -1.64 22.34 3.60
C PRO A 85 -2.27 21.34 4.58
N GLU A 86 -2.56 20.12 4.10
CA GLU A 86 -3.08 19.00 4.88
C GLU A 86 -1.98 18.29 5.71
N GLY A 87 -0.71 18.67 5.51
CA GLY A 87 0.46 17.95 5.99
C GLY A 87 0.72 16.65 5.23
N LEU A 88 1.74 15.90 5.66
CA LEU A 88 1.96 14.55 5.16
C LEU A 88 0.70 13.70 5.32
N ASN A 89 0.17 13.19 4.21
CA ASN A 89 -0.89 12.18 4.20
C ASN A 89 -0.43 10.94 4.99
N GLY A 90 -0.82 10.89 6.25
CA GLY A 90 -0.29 9.97 7.26
C GLY A 90 -0.77 8.53 7.04
N VAL A 91 0.11 7.69 6.51
CA VAL A 91 0.03 6.24 6.64
C VAL A 91 0.76 5.85 7.94
N SER A 92 0.19 4.96 8.75
CA SER A 92 0.92 4.42 9.90
C SER A 92 2.09 3.55 9.40
N PRO A 93 3.33 3.72 9.89
CA PRO A 93 4.43 2.80 9.55
C PRO A 93 4.06 1.35 9.88
N ASP A 94 3.37 1.10 10.99
CA ASP A 94 2.88 -0.23 11.37
C ASP A 94 1.83 -0.79 10.39
N ASP A 95 1.01 0.03 9.71
CA ASP A 95 0.10 -0.49 8.66
C ASP A 95 0.88 -1.00 7.44
N ILE A 96 2.08 -0.45 7.18
CA ILE A 96 2.98 -0.89 6.10
C ILE A 96 3.72 -2.18 6.51
N TYR A 97 4.24 -2.21 7.75
CA TYR A 97 4.92 -3.38 8.32
C TYR A 97 3.97 -4.59 8.42
N ASN A 98 2.75 -4.37 8.92
CA ASN A 98 1.70 -5.39 8.99
C ASN A 98 1.34 -5.87 7.58
N TYR A 99 1.07 -4.97 6.63
CA TYR A 99 0.74 -5.39 5.25
C TYR A 99 1.78 -6.31 4.62
N ILE A 100 3.08 -6.05 4.81
CA ILE A 100 4.15 -6.91 4.28
C ILE A 100 4.22 -8.22 5.08
N THR A 101 4.09 -8.16 6.40
CA THR A 101 4.15 -9.32 7.30
C THR A 101 2.99 -10.28 7.08
N ASP A 102 1.75 -9.78 7.08
CA ASP A 102 0.52 -10.53 6.81
C ASP A 102 0.57 -11.21 5.43
N LEU A 103 1.09 -10.51 4.42
CA LEU A 103 1.27 -11.03 3.06
C LEU A 103 2.27 -12.18 3.00
N ILE A 104 3.35 -12.13 3.79
CA ILE A 104 4.35 -13.20 3.87
C ILE A 104 3.82 -14.38 4.70
N ILE A 105 3.24 -14.13 5.88
CA ILE A 105 2.60 -15.17 6.71
C ILE A 105 1.55 -15.92 5.90
N ASN A 106 0.58 -15.22 5.31
CA ASN A 106 -0.49 -15.84 4.53
C ASN A 106 0.04 -16.54 3.25
N THR A 107 1.19 -16.14 2.72
CA THR A 107 1.84 -16.92 1.65
C THR A 107 2.37 -18.25 2.19
N ILE A 108 3.06 -18.25 3.32
CA ILE A 108 3.54 -19.48 3.97
C ILE A 108 2.35 -20.38 4.36
N GLU A 109 1.25 -19.82 4.90
CA GLU A 109 0.04 -20.56 5.26
C GLU A 109 -0.66 -21.21 4.05
N LYS A 110 -0.87 -20.46 2.95
CA LYS A 110 -1.67 -20.92 1.80
C LYS A 110 -0.87 -21.71 0.75
N VAL A 111 0.43 -21.44 0.63
CA VAL A 111 1.31 -22.07 -0.36
C VAL A 111 2.20 -23.15 0.29
N GLY A 112 2.38 -23.11 1.61
CA GLY A 112 3.21 -24.04 2.38
C GLY A 112 4.70 -23.67 2.46
N HIS A 113 5.11 -22.61 1.75
CA HIS A 113 6.49 -22.14 1.60
C HIS A 113 6.51 -20.70 1.04
N LEU A 114 7.68 -20.05 0.99
CA LEU A 114 7.83 -18.72 0.38
C LEU A 114 7.75 -18.80 -1.16
N PRO A 115 7.30 -17.76 -1.87
CA PRO A 115 6.81 -17.91 -3.25
C PRO A 115 7.92 -18.16 -4.28
N TRP A 116 9.18 -17.94 -3.91
CA TRP A 116 10.39 -18.29 -4.67
C TRP A 116 10.84 -19.76 -4.50
N GLN A 117 10.39 -20.45 -3.45
CA GLN A 117 10.86 -21.80 -3.07
C GLN A 117 10.14 -22.91 -3.85
N LYS A 118 9.91 -22.75 -5.17
CA LYS A 118 9.11 -23.70 -5.94
C LYS A 118 9.49 -23.87 -7.40
N ASP A 119 9.23 -25.08 -7.87
CA ASP A 119 9.60 -25.65 -9.15
C ASP A 119 8.75 -25.07 -10.30
N TRP A 120 9.37 -24.26 -11.16
CA TRP A 120 8.70 -23.61 -12.28
C TRP A 120 9.40 -23.82 -13.62
N VAL A 121 8.74 -23.37 -14.68
CA VAL A 121 9.26 -23.29 -16.05
C VAL A 121 8.95 -21.90 -16.58
N GLY A 122 9.98 -21.06 -16.68
CA GLY A 122 10.03 -19.78 -17.42
C GLY A 122 8.77 -18.93 -17.45
N SER A 123 8.65 -17.95 -16.55
CA SER A 123 7.74 -16.81 -16.75
C SER A 123 8.16 -16.02 -18.00
N GLY A 124 7.20 -15.64 -18.84
CA GLY A 124 7.44 -15.19 -20.23
C GLY A 124 8.04 -13.80 -20.47
N ALA A 125 8.96 -13.33 -19.61
CA ALA A 125 9.76 -12.13 -19.86
C ALA A 125 11.16 -12.26 -19.23
N ASP A 126 12.20 -11.93 -20.00
CA ASP A 126 13.58 -11.90 -19.51
C ASP A 126 13.82 -10.62 -18.68
N GLY A 127 13.68 -10.69 -17.35
CA GLY A 127 14.14 -9.63 -16.44
C GLY A 127 13.27 -9.35 -15.21
N THR A 128 13.82 -8.51 -14.33
CA THR A 128 13.27 -8.15 -13.01
C THR A 128 12.17 -7.07 -13.08
N ALA A 129 11.33 -7.00 -12.05
CA ALA A 129 10.33 -5.95 -11.89
C ALA A 129 10.98 -4.56 -11.71
N LYS A 130 10.64 -3.61 -12.60
CA LYS A 130 11.24 -2.27 -12.63
C LYS A 130 10.24 -1.15 -12.95
N ASN A 131 10.55 0.10 -12.61
CA ASN A 131 9.66 1.23 -12.93
C ASN A 131 9.73 1.58 -14.42
N TYR A 132 8.59 1.78 -15.09
CA TYR A 132 8.55 2.09 -16.52
C TYR A 132 9.20 3.43 -16.87
N VAL A 133 9.12 4.45 -16.00
CA VAL A 133 9.58 5.81 -16.29
C VAL A 133 11.05 5.98 -15.92
N SER A 134 11.42 5.68 -14.66
CA SER A 134 12.81 5.84 -14.20
C SER A 134 13.74 4.70 -14.59
N LYS A 135 13.20 3.58 -15.12
CA LYS A 135 13.90 2.32 -15.46
C LYS A 135 14.61 1.61 -14.30
N LYS A 136 14.64 2.19 -13.10
CA LYS A 136 15.17 1.59 -11.86
C LYS A 136 14.44 0.30 -11.51
N GLU A 137 15.19 -0.70 -11.09
CA GLU A 137 14.67 -2.00 -10.63
C GLU A 137 14.23 -1.92 -9.16
N TYR A 138 13.31 -2.78 -8.74
CA TYR A 138 12.74 -2.74 -7.39
C TYR A 138 13.51 -3.60 -6.39
N THR A 139 14.21 -2.93 -5.47
CA THR A 139 15.13 -3.50 -4.48
C THR A 139 14.48 -3.78 -3.11
N GLY A 140 15.14 -4.58 -2.28
CA GLY A 140 14.70 -4.90 -0.91
C GLY A 140 13.30 -5.49 -0.89
N ALA A 141 12.44 -5.04 0.03
CA ALA A 141 11.08 -5.57 0.13
C ALA A 141 10.17 -5.21 -1.08
N ASN A 142 10.59 -4.28 -1.95
CA ASN A 142 9.88 -4.02 -3.21
C ASN A 142 10.13 -5.11 -4.26
N PHE A 143 11.12 -5.98 -4.05
CA PHE A 143 11.34 -7.18 -4.87
C PHE A 143 10.10 -8.10 -4.93
N LEU A 144 9.19 -8.01 -3.95
CA LEU A 144 7.91 -8.73 -3.96
C LEU A 144 7.04 -8.41 -5.19
N LEU A 145 7.33 -7.33 -5.94
CA LEU A 145 6.73 -7.04 -7.25
C LEU A 145 7.15 -8.03 -8.37
N ASN A 146 8.14 -8.89 -8.14
CA ASN A 146 8.44 -10.04 -9.01
C ASN A 146 7.43 -11.20 -8.83
N PHE A 147 6.40 -11.03 -8.00
CA PHE A 147 5.33 -11.97 -7.76
C PHE A 147 3.97 -11.28 -7.93
N ASP A 148 2.92 -12.05 -8.18
CA ASP A 148 1.55 -11.53 -8.23
C ASP A 148 0.84 -11.77 -6.90
N VAL A 149 -0.11 -10.92 -6.56
CA VAL A 149 -0.90 -11.03 -5.32
C VAL A 149 -2.29 -11.53 -5.65
N LYS A 150 -2.59 -12.75 -5.22
CA LYS A 150 -3.95 -13.28 -5.11
C LYS A 150 -4.51 -12.99 -3.73
N PHE A 151 -5.82 -13.19 -3.58
CA PHE A 151 -6.52 -13.07 -2.32
C PHE A 151 -7.26 -14.39 -2.04
N ASP A 152 -7.38 -14.75 -0.77
CA ASP A 152 -8.16 -15.90 -0.33
C ASP A 152 -9.62 -15.52 -0.03
N GLU A 153 -10.38 -16.45 0.55
CA GLU A 153 -11.79 -16.26 0.91
C GLU A 153 -12.00 -15.22 2.03
N ASP A 154 -11.00 -15.06 2.92
CA ASP A 154 -10.96 -14.03 3.97
C ASP A 154 -10.55 -12.64 3.44
N GLY A 155 -10.13 -12.55 2.17
CA GLY A 155 -9.60 -11.33 1.57
C GLY A 155 -8.15 -11.01 1.95
N LYS A 156 -7.43 -11.93 2.60
CA LYS A 156 -5.99 -11.81 2.86
C LYS A 156 -5.20 -11.99 1.57
N GLY A 157 -4.22 -11.13 1.31
CA GLY A 157 -3.32 -11.25 0.18
C GLY A 157 -2.30 -12.40 0.37
N TYR A 158 -2.01 -13.16 -0.67
CA TYR A 158 -0.87 -14.10 -0.72
C TYR A 158 -0.16 -14.02 -2.08
N LEU A 159 1.14 -14.30 -2.07
CA LEU A 159 2.02 -14.21 -3.23
C LEU A 159 1.97 -15.50 -4.05
N VAL A 160 1.96 -15.35 -5.37
CA VAL A 160 2.04 -16.43 -6.36
C VAL A 160 2.96 -16.03 -7.51
N PRO A 161 3.45 -16.96 -8.35
CA PRO A 161 4.25 -16.60 -9.50
C PRO A 161 3.50 -15.67 -10.44
N ILE A 162 4.20 -14.65 -10.94
CA ILE A 162 3.67 -13.74 -11.95
C ILE A 162 4.02 -14.24 -13.35
N LYS A 163 3.06 -14.13 -14.28
CA LYS A 163 3.35 -14.22 -15.71
C LYS A 163 3.41 -12.81 -16.27
N PHE A 164 4.61 -12.24 -16.35
CA PHE A 164 4.85 -10.99 -17.07
C PHE A 164 4.67 -11.17 -18.58
N ILE A 165 4.26 -10.09 -19.25
CA ILE A 165 4.55 -9.85 -20.67
C ILE A 165 5.65 -8.77 -20.75
N GLN A 166 5.60 -7.79 -19.85
CA GLN A 166 6.56 -6.72 -19.66
C GLN A 166 6.79 -6.51 -18.14
N PRO A 167 8.01 -6.64 -17.61
CA PRO A 167 8.28 -6.60 -16.17
C PRO A 167 8.35 -5.15 -15.63
N TYR A 168 7.39 -4.33 -16.06
CA TYR A 168 7.34 -2.89 -15.77
C TYR A 168 6.13 -2.53 -14.92
N TYR A 169 6.30 -1.57 -14.00
CA TYR A 169 5.22 -0.98 -13.19
C TYR A 169 5.17 0.55 -13.30
N LEU A 170 3.98 1.13 -13.09
CA LEU A 170 3.72 2.57 -13.15
C LEU A 170 2.83 3.04 -12.00
N THR A 171 3.05 4.24 -11.46
CA THR A 171 2.03 4.91 -10.65
C THR A 171 0.89 5.42 -11.54
N PHE A 172 -0.29 5.69 -10.96
CA PHE A 172 -1.43 6.24 -11.72
C PHE A 172 -1.13 7.59 -12.40
N ASN A 173 -0.22 8.39 -11.83
CA ASN A 173 0.22 9.65 -12.44
C ASN A 173 1.15 9.39 -13.63
N GLN A 174 2.11 8.47 -13.50
CA GLN A 174 2.97 8.04 -14.62
C GLN A 174 2.17 7.48 -15.81
N ILE A 175 1.04 6.80 -15.57
CA ILE A 175 0.13 6.34 -16.63
C ILE A 175 -0.49 7.53 -17.39
N LYS A 176 -0.93 8.58 -16.67
CA LYS A 176 -1.49 9.81 -17.27
C LYS A 176 -0.42 10.59 -18.05
N GLU A 177 0.76 10.76 -17.46
CA GLU A 177 1.90 11.47 -18.05
C GLU A 177 2.39 10.81 -19.35
N THR A 178 2.46 9.48 -19.37
CA THR A 178 2.77 8.69 -20.57
C THR A 178 1.63 8.64 -21.59
N LYS A 179 0.46 9.23 -21.28
CA LYS A 179 -0.79 9.22 -22.06
C LYS A 179 -1.31 7.80 -22.33
N ALA A 180 -0.95 6.85 -21.48
CA ALA A 180 -1.48 5.49 -21.48
C ALA A 180 -2.84 5.43 -20.79
N SER A 181 -3.58 4.35 -21.01
CA SER A 181 -4.85 4.07 -20.32
C SER A 181 -4.75 2.78 -19.53
N LEU A 182 -5.11 2.82 -18.25
CA LEU A 182 -5.22 1.61 -17.41
C LEU A 182 -6.52 0.87 -17.76
N LYS A 183 -6.48 -0.47 -17.82
CA LYS A 183 -7.69 -1.29 -18.00
C LYS A 183 -8.63 -1.15 -16.80
N LYS A 184 -9.92 -1.40 -17.04
CA LYS A 184 -10.92 -1.45 -15.96
C LYS A 184 -10.62 -2.62 -15.01
N ASP A 185 -10.91 -2.42 -13.73
CA ASP A 185 -10.83 -3.41 -12.65
C ASP A 185 -9.40 -3.93 -12.29
N SER A 186 -8.36 -3.45 -13.00
CA SER A 186 -6.93 -3.64 -12.69
C SER A 186 -6.58 -3.37 -11.23
N LYS A 187 -5.69 -4.19 -10.67
CA LYS A 187 -5.32 -4.14 -9.25
C LYS A 187 -3.98 -3.46 -9.04
N ALA A 188 -3.92 -2.56 -8.06
CA ALA A 188 -2.67 -2.00 -7.61
C ALA A 188 -1.83 -3.05 -6.84
N ARG A 189 -0.53 -2.80 -6.78
CA ARG A 189 0.42 -3.36 -5.82
C ARG A 189 1.01 -2.20 -5.04
N ARG A 190 1.33 -2.39 -3.76
CA ARG A 190 2.02 -1.37 -2.95
C ARG A 190 3.52 -1.47 -3.21
N VAL A 191 4.17 -0.32 -3.40
CA VAL A 191 5.63 -0.18 -3.40
C VAL A 191 6.01 0.81 -2.31
N ILE A 192 6.94 0.45 -1.44
CA ILE A 192 7.35 1.23 -0.27
C ILE A 192 8.58 2.10 -0.56
N TYR A 193 8.59 3.29 0.01
CA TYR A 193 9.66 4.28 -0.07
C TYR A 193 9.73 5.05 1.25
N TYR A 194 10.69 5.96 1.42
CA TYR A 194 10.69 6.88 2.54
C TYR A 194 10.83 8.33 2.11
N THR A 195 10.26 9.22 2.92
CA THR A 195 10.54 10.65 2.88
C THR A 195 11.16 11.09 4.22
N MET A 196 11.60 12.34 4.31
CA MET A 196 12.25 12.91 5.49
C MET A 196 11.54 14.19 5.87
N ILE A 197 11.07 14.30 7.12
CA ILE A 197 10.78 15.60 7.71
C ILE A 197 12.09 16.16 8.24
N PHE A 198 12.50 17.31 7.74
CA PHE A 198 13.59 18.11 8.29
C PHE A 198 12.98 19.08 9.30
N ASN A 199 13.42 19.03 10.57
CA ASN A 199 12.91 19.88 11.65
C ASN A 199 14.09 20.52 12.39
N TYR A 200 14.39 21.77 12.07
CA TYR A 200 15.41 22.57 12.74
C TYR A 200 14.78 23.45 13.81
N ASP A 201 15.32 23.41 15.04
CA ASP A 201 14.91 24.28 16.13
C ASP A 201 16.09 24.60 17.06
N ASN A 202 16.52 25.87 17.08
CA ASN A 202 17.53 26.38 18.01
C ASN A 202 16.95 27.33 19.08
N GLY A 203 15.64 27.32 19.28
CA GLY A 203 14.91 28.25 20.13
C GLY A 203 14.49 29.52 19.38
N THR A 204 15.43 30.20 18.74
CA THR A 204 15.21 31.48 18.02
C THR A 204 14.72 31.28 16.58
N LEU A 205 15.32 30.35 15.86
CA LEU A 205 15.01 29.99 14.49
C LEU A 205 14.38 28.60 14.45
N LYS A 206 13.16 28.51 13.89
CA LYS A 206 12.37 27.29 13.78
C LYS A 206 11.97 27.06 12.33
N PHE A 207 12.27 25.90 11.78
CA PHE A 207 11.95 25.55 10.40
C PHE A 207 11.61 24.08 10.25
N LYS A 208 10.55 23.78 9.48
CA LYS A 208 10.06 22.42 9.27
C LYS A 208 9.54 22.24 7.86
N THR A 209 10.02 21.21 7.16
CA THR A 209 9.60 20.87 5.79
C THR A 209 9.80 19.38 5.50
N THR A 210 9.12 18.86 4.47
CA THR A 210 9.44 17.57 3.85
C THR A 210 10.22 17.67 2.53
N ASP A 211 10.46 18.91 2.09
CA ASP A 211 11.06 19.21 0.80
C ASP A 211 12.58 19.43 0.95
N LYS A 212 13.40 18.52 0.40
CA LYS A 212 14.87 18.65 0.41
C LYS A 212 15.31 19.97 -0.23
N VAL A 213 14.61 20.49 -1.24
CA VAL A 213 14.98 21.74 -1.92
C VAL A 213 14.81 22.91 -0.96
N LYS A 214 13.62 23.08 -0.37
CA LYS A 214 13.35 24.14 0.61
C LYS A 214 14.24 24.03 1.84
N PHE A 215 14.57 22.80 2.28
CA PHE A 215 15.51 22.60 3.37
C PHE A 215 16.93 23.07 3.01
N THR A 216 17.42 22.73 1.81
CA THR A 216 18.72 23.21 1.32
C THR A 216 18.74 24.74 1.11
N GLU A 217 17.64 25.33 0.65
CA GLU A 217 17.47 26.80 0.54
C GLU A 217 17.44 27.49 1.92
N PHE A 218 16.76 26.91 2.91
CA PHE A 218 16.73 27.38 4.29
C PHE A 218 18.13 27.37 4.92
N VAL A 219 18.87 26.26 4.80
CA VAL A 219 20.25 26.13 5.29
C VAL A 219 21.15 27.19 4.68
N LYS A 220 21.08 27.39 3.36
CA LYS A 220 21.87 28.41 2.64
C LYS A 220 21.50 29.85 3.04
N SER A 221 20.21 30.17 3.15
CA SER A 221 19.75 31.53 3.42
C SER A 221 19.97 31.99 4.87
N HIS A 222 20.13 31.07 5.82
CA HIS A 222 20.44 31.37 7.22
C HIS A 222 21.91 31.06 7.61
N GLY A 223 22.76 30.68 6.64
CA GLY A 223 24.19 30.45 6.85
C GLY A 223 24.54 29.29 7.79
N LEU A 224 23.67 28.30 7.94
CA LEU A 224 23.80 27.27 8.98
C LEU A 224 24.98 26.33 8.71
N THR A 225 25.83 26.14 9.72
CA THR A 225 27.03 25.29 9.67
C THR A 225 26.71 23.80 9.82
N LYS A 226 27.70 22.92 9.58
CA LYS A 226 27.56 21.48 9.85
C LYS A 226 27.31 21.23 11.35
N GLU A 227 27.87 22.10 12.20
CA GLU A 227 27.77 22.09 13.66
C GLU A 227 26.37 22.51 14.12
N ASP A 228 25.79 23.58 13.56
CA ASP A 228 24.41 24.01 13.82
C ASP A 228 23.41 22.91 13.50
N LEU A 229 23.58 22.26 12.35
CA LEU A 229 22.72 21.15 11.94
C LEU A 229 22.92 19.93 12.84
N LYS A 230 24.15 19.63 13.27
CA LYS A 230 24.42 18.54 14.22
C LYS A 230 23.80 18.76 15.60
N ALA A 231 23.68 20.02 16.04
CA ALA A 231 23.08 20.38 17.32
C ALA A 231 21.54 20.52 17.28
N HIS A 232 20.98 21.06 16.18
CA HIS A 232 19.59 21.54 16.15
C HIS A 232 18.69 20.93 15.07
N LEU A 233 19.20 20.10 14.15
CA LEU A 233 18.40 19.44 13.12
C LEU A 233 17.98 18.02 13.53
N VAL A 234 16.67 17.82 13.72
CA VAL A 234 16.07 16.48 13.77
C VAL A 234 15.65 16.07 12.35
N LYS A 235 16.21 14.96 11.84
CA LYS A 235 15.78 14.32 10.59
C LYS A 235 14.88 13.12 10.92
N ILE A 236 13.63 13.16 10.47
CA ILE A 236 12.59 12.19 10.86
C ILE A 236 12.10 11.39 9.62
N PRO A 237 12.44 10.09 9.51
CA PRO A 237 12.24 9.30 8.28
C PRO A 237 10.89 8.58 8.22
N VAL A 238 9.96 9.10 7.43
CA VAL A 238 8.60 8.55 7.30
C VAL A 238 8.53 7.57 6.14
N ILE A 239 8.30 6.27 6.42
CA ILE A 239 7.98 5.28 5.38
C ILE A 239 6.57 5.54 4.84
N LYS A 240 6.44 5.48 3.52
CA LYS A 240 5.17 5.63 2.80
C LYS A 240 5.08 4.57 1.70
N TYR A 241 3.96 4.51 0.99
CA TYR A 241 3.81 3.64 -0.19
C TYR A 241 3.13 4.36 -1.35
N TYR A 242 3.47 3.96 -2.58
CA TYR A 242 2.68 4.27 -3.78
C TYR A 242 1.87 3.05 -4.19
N ASN A 243 0.73 3.30 -4.84
CA ASN A 243 -0.02 2.29 -5.57
C ASN A 243 0.49 2.26 -7.01
N VAL A 244 1.14 1.16 -7.40
CA VAL A 244 1.62 0.92 -8.76
C VAL A 244 0.80 -0.17 -9.46
N PHE A 245 0.70 -0.07 -10.79
CA PHE A 245 -0.01 -1.00 -11.65
C PHE A 245 0.96 -1.62 -12.66
N ARG A 246 0.67 -2.86 -13.09
CA ARG A 246 1.47 -3.55 -14.12
C ARG A 246 1.37 -2.80 -15.45
N ALA A 247 2.47 -2.71 -16.19
CA ALA A 247 2.47 -2.19 -17.56
C ALA A 247 1.65 -3.09 -18.50
N ASP A 248 1.60 -4.40 -18.22
CA ASP A 248 0.71 -5.38 -18.86
C ASP A 248 -0.77 -4.99 -18.79
N ASP A 249 -1.17 -4.25 -17.75
CA ASP A 249 -2.53 -3.76 -17.51
C ASP A 249 -2.82 -2.40 -18.15
N CYS A 250 -1.83 -1.80 -18.81
CA CYS A 250 -1.96 -0.53 -19.50
C CYS A 250 -2.05 -0.72 -21.03
N THR A 251 -2.64 0.25 -21.72
CA THR A 251 -2.66 0.34 -23.18
C THR A 251 -2.05 1.67 -23.63
N GLY A 252 -1.40 1.70 -24.79
CA GLY A 252 -0.71 2.89 -25.32
C GLY A 252 0.74 3.10 -24.83
N LEU A 253 1.24 2.26 -23.92
CA LEU A 253 2.67 2.23 -23.57
C LEU A 253 3.53 1.79 -24.77
N LYS A 254 4.80 2.19 -24.75
CA LYS A 254 5.81 1.89 -25.78
C LYS A 254 7.01 1.21 -25.13
N PHE A 255 7.13 -0.09 -25.36
CA PHE A 255 8.30 -0.87 -24.97
C PHE A 255 9.36 -0.80 -26.08
N PRO A 256 10.64 -1.01 -25.77
CA PRO A 256 11.64 -1.31 -26.81
C PRO A 256 11.14 -2.51 -27.64
N SER A 257 11.34 -2.48 -28.95
CA SER A 257 11.09 -3.66 -29.78
C SER A 257 12.21 -4.68 -29.55
N ASP A 258 11.88 -5.97 -29.50
CA ASP A 258 12.79 -7.12 -29.32
C ASP A 258 13.71 -7.39 -30.55
N LYS A 259 14.14 -6.31 -31.22
CA LYS A 259 14.95 -6.27 -32.45
C LYS A 259 16.30 -5.58 -32.27
N THR A 260 16.70 -5.31 -31.03
CA THR A 260 18.10 -5.01 -30.73
C THR A 260 18.85 -6.33 -30.57
N ASP A 261 19.93 -6.52 -31.33
CA ASP A 261 20.90 -7.61 -31.17
C ASP A 261 21.77 -7.42 -29.90
N SER A 262 21.12 -7.13 -28.77
CA SER A 262 21.68 -7.41 -27.46
C SER A 262 21.92 -8.90 -27.39
N LYS A 263 23.19 -9.32 -27.47
CA LYS A 263 23.62 -10.70 -27.23
C LYS A 263 22.85 -11.22 -26.03
N LYS A 264 22.05 -12.28 -26.20
CA LYS A 264 21.39 -12.93 -25.06
C LYS A 264 22.49 -13.54 -24.21
N VAL A 265 22.91 -12.81 -23.17
CA VAL A 265 23.87 -13.30 -22.18
C VAL A 265 23.25 -14.55 -21.58
N ASN A 266 23.98 -15.66 -21.62
CA ASN A 266 23.52 -16.91 -21.04
C ASN A 266 23.33 -16.70 -19.52
N PRO A 267 22.12 -16.93 -18.97
CA PRO A 267 21.86 -16.75 -17.54
C PRO A 267 22.82 -17.52 -16.63
N ILE A 268 23.37 -18.64 -17.11
CA ILE A 268 24.34 -19.47 -16.38
C ILE A 268 25.75 -18.85 -16.39
N GLU A 269 26.21 -18.32 -17.53
CA GLU A 269 27.46 -17.54 -17.61
C GLU A 269 27.35 -16.27 -16.77
N GLN A 270 26.21 -15.58 -16.82
CA GLN A 270 25.96 -14.41 -15.98
C GLN A 270 25.98 -14.78 -14.49
N ALA A 271 25.42 -15.92 -14.10
CA ALA A 271 25.47 -16.38 -12.72
C ALA A 271 26.93 -16.59 -12.25
N GLN A 272 27.77 -17.23 -13.06
CA GLN A 272 29.20 -17.38 -12.77
C GLN A 272 29.93 -16.02 -12.68
N HIS A 273 29.65 -15.09 -13.61
CA HIS A 273 30.22 -13.73 -13.57
C HIS A 273 29.85 -12.96 -12.28
N LEU A 274 28.69 -13.21 -11.66
CA LEU A 274 28.35 -12.59 -10.36
C LEU A 274 29.21 -13.13 -9.21
N ILE A 275 29.67 -14.38 -9.30
CA ILE A 275 30.56 -15.02 -8.32
C ILE A 275 32.00 -14.54 -8.54
N ASP A 276 32.47 -14.56 -9.78
CA ASP A 276 33.83 -14.13 -10.16
C ASP A 276 34.06 -12.63 -9.89
N GLY A 277 33.00 -11.81 -10.00
CA GLY A 277 33.04 -10.38 -9.69
C GLY A 277 33.11 -10.03 -8.20
N TYR A 278 33.02 -11.01 -7.30
CA TYR A 278 33.00 -10.75 -5.85
C TYR A 278 34.42 -10.46 -5.31
N LYS A 279 34.73 -9.19 -5.03
CA LYS A 279 36.10 -8.73 -4.68
C LYS A 279 36.67 -9.22 -3.34
N ASN A 280 35.83 -9.70 -2.42
CA ASN A 280 36.26 -10.23 -1.10
C ASN A 280 35.47 -11.51 -0.79
N PRO A 281 35.76 -12.61 -1.53
CA PRO A 281 35.03 -13.86 -1.42
C PRO A 281 35.47 -14.67 -0.19
N PRO A 282 34.72 -15.73 0.18
CA PRO A 282 35.23 -16.78 1.05
C PRO A 282 36.26 -17.65 0.30
N THR A 283 37.00 -18.48 1.03
CA THR A 283 37.78 -19.57 0.43
C THR A 283 36.81 -20.61 -0.14
N TYR A 284 36.83 -20.86 -1.45
CA TYR A 284 35.96 -21.84 -2.09
C TYR A 284 36.53 -23.27 -2.01
N THR A 285 35.71 -24.25 -1.67
CA THR A 285 36.05 -25.68 -1.71
C THR A 285 34.96 -26.50 -2.42
N PHE A 286 35.34 -27.63 -3.02
CA PHE A 286 34.43 -28.46 -3.83
C PHE A 286 34.48 -29.94 -3.43
N VAL A 287 34.23 -30.21 -2.13
CA VAL A 287 34.43 -31.52 -1.51
C VAL A 287 33.11 -32.10 -0.98
N GLY A 288 32.88 -33.39 -1.20
CA GLY A 288 31.71 -34.10 -0.67
C GLY A 288 30.38 -33.73 -1.35
N ASP A 289 29.30 -33.90 -0.59
CA ASP A 289 27.90 -33.89 -1.05
C ASP A 289 27.06 -32.72 -0.51
N LYS A 290 27.66 -31.80 0.27
CA LYS A 290 26.95 -30.74 1.00
C LYS A 290 27.44 -29.34 0.65
N ALA A 291 26.50 -28.43 0.41
CA ALA A 291 26.76 -26.99 0.42
C ALA A 291 26.78 -26.48 1.87
N TYR A 292 27.67 -25.54 2.17
CA TYR A 292 27.66 -24.75 3.41
C TYR A 292 28.69 -23.60 3.38
N TYR A 293 28.38 -22.49 4.03
CA TYR A 293 29.36 -21.53 4.51
C TYR A 293 29.76 -21.80 5.98
N GLN A 294 31.06 -21.72 6.28
CA GLN A 294 31.64 -21.92 7.61
C GLN A 294 32.27 -20.61 8.12
N PRO A 295 31.58 -19.84 8.99
CA PRO A 295 32.06 -18.54 9.47
C PRO A 295 33.43 -18.57 10.17
N ALA A 296 33.75 -19.66 10.86
CA ALA A 296 34.98 -19.79 11.66
C ALA A 296 36.26 -19.88 10.82
N THR A 297 36.16 -20.33 9.57
CA THR A 297 37.29 -20.49 8.63
C THR A 297 37.12 -19.66 7.36
N ASP A 298 36.08 -18.81 7.30
CA ASP A 298 35.66 -18.03 6.12
C ASP A 298 35.59 -18.88 4.84
N THR A 299 35.19 -20.14 4.96
CA THR A 299 35.21 -21.14 3.87
C THR A 299 33.79 -21.39 3.36
N LEU A 300 33.62 -21.56 2.05
CA LEU A 300 32.37 -21.92 1.41
C LEU A 300 32.58 -23.19 0.59
N ASN A 301 31.90 -24.26 0.98
CA ASN A 301 31.94 -25.53 0.26
C ASN A 301 30.71 -25.69 -0.63
N MET A 302 30.90 -26.22 -1.85
CA MET A 302 29.83 -26.62 -2.76
C MET A 302 30.04 -28.06 -3.25
N PRO A 303 28.99 -28.87 -3.42
CA PRO A 303 29.09 -30.10 -4.21
C PRO A 303 29.45 -29.76 -5.67
N LYS A 304 30.06 -30.69 -6.40
CA LYS A 304 30.29 -30.52 -7.85
C LYS A 304 28.97 -30.24 -8.57
N ILE A 305 28.98 -29.35 -9.57
CA ILE A 305 27.77 -28.98 -10.34
C ILE A 305 27.02 -30.19 -10.93
N THR A 306 27.74 -31.27 -11.27
CA THR A 306 27.19 -32.56 -11.74
C THR A 306 26.35 -33.32 -10.71
N ALA A 307 26.33 -32.90 -9.44
CA ALA A 307 25.46 -33.45 -8.40
C ALA A 307 24.08 -32.77 -8.34
N PHE A 308 23.85 -31.71 -9.13
CA PHE A 308 22.59 -30.98 -9.19
C PHE A 308 21.82 -31.32 -10.48
N ASN A 309 20.50 -31.54 -10.36
CA ASN A 309 19.61 -31.79 -11.49
C ASN A 309 19.50 -30.61 -12.49
N LYS A 310 19.99 -29.42 -12.11
CA LYS A 310 20.13 -28.22 -12.95
C LYS A 310 21.28 -27.34 -12.50
N GLU A 311 21.96 -26.74 -13.45
CA GLU A 311 22.93 -25.66 -13.23
C GLU A 311 22.31 -24.49 -12.45
N ALA A 312 21.10 -24.06 -12.81
CA ALA A 312 20.39 -23.00 -12.08
C ALA A 312 20.16 -23.31 -10.59
N SER A 313 19.93 -24.58 -10.21
CA SER A 313 19.84 -24.98 -8.79
C SER A 313 21.20 -24.96 -8.10
N TYR A 314 22.29 -25.34 -8.78
CA TYR A 314 23.65 -25.18 -8.26
C TYR A 314 23.97 -23.71 -7.96
N TYR A 315 23.74 -22.79 -8.90
CA TYR A 315 23.99 -21.36 -8.69
C TYR A 315 23.08 -20.76 -7.61
N CYS A 316 21.82 -21.18 -7.50
CA CYS A 316 20.93 -20.73 -6.43
C CYS A 316 21.43 -21.13 -5.04
N THR A 317 21.88 -22.39 -4.86
CA THR A 317 22.50 -22.85 -3.61
C THR A 317 23.83 -22.12 -3.36
N TYR A 318 24.65 -21.91 -4.39
CA TYR A 318 25.90 -21.15 -4.25
C TYR A 318 25.64 -19.70 -3.81
N PHE A 319 24.63 -19.02 -4.37
CA PHE A 319 24.25 -17.66 -3.96
C PHE A 319 23.70 -17.57 -2.52
N HIS A 320 23.09 -18.64 -1.99
CA HIS A 320 22.69 -18.71 -0.58
C HIS A 320 23.92 -18.70 0.33
N GLU A 321 24.87 -19.60 0.10
CA GLU A 321 26.11 -19.68 0.89
C GLU A 321 27.01 -18.44 0.71
N LEU A 322 27.03 -17.85 -0.49
CA LEU A 322 27.70 -16.57 -0.74
C LEU A 322 27.07 -15.43 0.07
N THR A 323 25.73 -15.41 0.17
CA THR A 323 25.01 -14.44 0.99
C THR A 323 25.33 -14.62 2.48
N HIS A 324 25.40 -15.85 2.99
CA HIS A 324 25.95 -16.10 4.34
C HIS A 324 27.38 -15.58 4.48
N SER A 325 28.25 -15.82 3.51
CA SER A 325 29.66 -15.38 3.57
C SER A 325 29.83 -13.86 3.73
N THR A 326 28.89 -13.05 3.21
CA THR A 326 28.90 -11.59 3.43
C THR A 326 28.74 -11.20 4.90
N GLY A 327 28.20 -12.06 5.76
CA GLY A 327 28.01 -11.81 7.18
C GLY A 327 29.30 -11.87 8.00
N ALA A 328 30.42 -12.34 7.43
CA ALA A 328 31.69 -12.43 8.14
C ALA A 328 32.14 -11.10 8.77
N LYS A 329 32.88 -11.16 9.88
CA LYS A 329 33.39 -9.98 10.61
C LYS A 329 34.26 -9.04 9.77
N LYS A 330 34.95 -9.56 8.74
CA LYS A 330 35.72 -8.76 7.76
C LYS A 330 34.85 -8.13 6.65
N ARG A 331 33.52 -8.25 6.72
CA ARG A 331 32.55 -7.91 5.66
C ARG A 331 31.38 -7.09 6.21
N LEU A 332 30.23 -7.70 6.54
CA LEU A 332 29.04 -7.02 7.09
C LEU A 332 28.77 -7.33 8.57
N ASP A 333 29.63 -8.11 9.24
CA ASP A 333 29.63 -8.38 10.69
C ASP A 333 28.23 -8.71 11.27
N ARG A 334 27.62 -9.77 10.74
CA ARG A 334 26.31 -10.28 11.17
C ARG A 334 26.45 -11.35 12.26
N ASP A 335 25.40 -11.48 13.07
CA ASP A 335 25.38 -12.35 14.24
C ASP A 335 25.05 -13.82 13.89
N PHE A 336 26.09 -14.67 13.90
CA PHE A 336 25.99 -16.13 13.74
C PHE A 336 25.84 -16.91 15.06
N SER A 337 25.57 -16.26 16.21
CA SER A 337 25.45 -16.95 17.51
C SER A 337 24.18 -17.80 17.67
N GLY A 338 23.25 -17.73 16.71
CA GLY A 338 22.00 -18.49 16.71
C GLY A 338 22.20 -19.99 16.49
N LYS A 339 21.70 -20.81 17.42
CA LYS A 339 21.56 -22.27 17.20
C LYS A 339 20.41 -22.58 16.24
N PHE A 340 20.45 -23.73 15.58
CA PHE A 340 19.38 -24.22 14.70
C PHE A 340 18.00 -24.09 15.39
N GLY A 341 17.01 -23.58 14.67
CA GLY A 341 15.65 -23.33 15.18
C GLY A 341 15.48 -22.09 16.08
N SER A 342 16.54 -21.31 16.36
CA SER A 342 16.43 -20.04 17.10
C SER A 342 16.07 -18.83 16.22
N LYS A 343 15.59 -17.74 16.83
CA LYS A 343 15.30 -16.47 16.14
C LYS A 343 16.47 -15.97 15.28
N ASN A 344 17.67 -15.94 15.84
CA ASN A 344 18.85 -15.36 15.16
C ASN A 344 19.25 -16.24 13.97
N TYR A 345 19.16 -17.56 14.12
CA TYR A 345 19.36 -18.52 13.03
C TYR A 345 18.32 -18.33 11.91
N ALA A 346 17.02 -18.34 12.25
CA ALA A 346 15.95 -18.14 11.26
C ALA A 346 16.02 -16.77 10.54
N TYR A 347 16.55 -15.75 11.21
CA TYR A 347 16.78 -14.42 10.64
C TYR A 347 17.93 -14.39 9.63
N GLU A 348 19.05 -15.06 9.91
CA GLU A 348 20.20 -15.16 9.00
C GLU A 348 19.91 -16.09 7.80
N GLU A 349 19.19 -17.19 8.00
CA GLU A 349 18.67 -18.04 6.92
C GLU A 349 17.72 -17.26 6.00
N LEU A 350 16.83 -16.43 6.54
CA LEU A 350 15.95 -15.57 5.74
C LEU A 350 16.75 -14.51 4.95
N ILE A 351 17.85 -14.00 5.50
CA ILE A 351 18.78 -13.11 4.78
C ILE A 351 19.42 -13.84 3.60
N ALA A 352 19.88 -15.07 3.80
CA ALA A 352 20.54 -15.91 2.79
C ALA A 352 19.58 -16.35 1.67
N GLU A 353 18.40 -16.87 2.01
CA GLU A 353 17.31 -17.18 1.07
C GLU A 353 16.95 -15.98 0.19
N LEU A 354 16.73 -14.79 0.79
CA LEU A 354 16.43 -13.58 0.03
C LEU A 354 17.61 -13.11 -0.84
N GLY A 355 18.86 -13.30 -0.38
CA GLY A 355 20.04 -12.88 -1.15
C GLY A 355 20.29 -13.79 -2.34
N ALA A 356 20.09 -15.10 -2.17
CA ALA A 356 20.06 -16.07 -3.25
C ALA A 356 19.01 -15.70 -4.30
N VAL A 357 17.80 -15.37 -3.87
CA VAL A 357 16.68 -14.96 -4.73
C VAL A 357 16.99 -13.68 -5.50
N PHE A 358 17.61 -12.68 -4.86
CA PHE A 358 18.01 -11.44 -5.52
C PHE A 358 19.13 -11.68 -6.55
N LEU A 359 20.18 -12.45 -6.21
CA LEU A 359 21.27 -12.79 -7.15
C LEU A 359 20.79 -13.69 -8.30
N CYS A 360 19.86 -14.62 -8.05
CA CYS A 360 19.17 -15.38 -9.09
C CYS A 360 18.36 -14.47 -10.04
N SER A 361 17.85 -13.34 -9.55
CA SER A 361 17.14 -12.34 -10.36
C SER A 361 18.11 -11.55 -11.25
N GLU A 362 19.22 -11.08 -10.66
CA GLU A 362 20.32 -10.40 -11.36
C GLU A 362 20.96 -11.27 -12.45
N ALA A 363 21.06 -12.58 -12.22
CA ALA A 363 21.54 -13.56 -13.20
C ALA A 363 20.47 -14.05 -14.19
N GLY A 364 19.18 -13.71 -14.02
CA GLY A 364 18.09 -14.18 -14.88
C GLY A 364 17.68 -15.65 -14.68
N ILE A 365 18.11 -16.29 -13.60
CA ILE A 365 17.81 -17.70 -13.26
C ILE A 365 16.68 -17.89 -12.24
N LEU A 366 16.11 -16.80 -11.70
CA LEU A 366 15.07 -16.76 -10.65
C LEU A 366 13.91 -17.75 -10.85
N PHE A 367 13.45 -17.96 -12.08
CA PHE A 367 12.33 -18.86 -12.42
C PHE A 367 12.79 -20.13 -13.18
N GLN A 368 14.08 -20.46 -13.08
CA GLN A 368 14.71 -21.62 -13.71
C GLN A 368 15.07 -22.72 -12.71
N THR A 369 15.22 -22.40 -11.43
CA THR A 369 15.36 -23.36 -10.33
C THR A 369 14.15 -24.30 -10.28
N LYS A 370 14.39 -25.56 -9.92
CA LYS A 370 13.35 -26.60 -9.94
C LYS A 370 13.31 -27.53 -8.73
N GLU A 371 14.17 -27.25 -7.76
CA GLU A 371 14.41 -28.07 -6.57
C GLU A 371 15.37 -27.29 -5.65
N ASN A 372 14.90 -26.96 -4.45
CA ASN A 372 15.53 -27.26 -3.15
C ASN A 372 14.84 -26.45 -2.04
N SER A 373 14.24 -27.14 -1.06
CA SER A 373 13.99 -26.66 0.32
C SER A 373 12.96 -27.52 1.11
N ALA A 374 12.02 -28.16 0.39
CA ALA A 374 10.77 -28.75 0.91
C ALA A 374 10.81 -29.62 2.21
N LYS A 375 11.95 -30.21 2.61
CA LYS A 375 12.04 -31.04 3.83
C LYS A 375 12.46 -30.28 5.10
N TYR A 376 13.30 -29.23 5.01
CA TYR A 376 13.62 -28.41 6.20
C TYR A 376 12.57 -27.32 6.46
N LEU A 377 11.85 -26.91 5.40
CA LEU A 377 10.86 -25.84 5.48
C LEU A 377 9.78 -26.03 6.53
N LYS A 378 9.29 -27.24 6.83
CA LYS A 378 8.12 -27.38 7.71
C LYS A 378 8.39 -26.83 9.12
N ASN A 379 9.56 -27.09 9.69
CA ASN A 379 9.94 -26.56 11.00
C ASN A 379 10.44 -25.10 10.90
N TRP A 380 11.19 -24.76 9.84
CA TRP A 380 11.69 -23.40 9.63
C TRP A 380 10.55 -22.40 9.41
N ASN A 381 9.53 -22.75 8.63
CA ASN A 381 8.31 -21.95 8.41
C ASN A 381 7.55 -21.71 9.71
N THR A 382 7.46 -22.69 10.63
CA THR A 382 6.83 -22.48 11.93
C THR A 382 7.57 -21.43 12.75
N VAL A 383 8.91 -21.51 12.83
CA VAL A 383 9.74 -20.50 13.52
C VAL A 383 9.64 -19.14 12.83
N LEU A 384 9.70 -19.11 11.50
CA LEU A 384 9.61 -17.89 10.70
C LEU A 384 8.25 -17.19 10.89
N VAL A 385 7.13 -17.92 10.80
CA VAL A 385 5.79 -17.35 11.09
C VAL A 385 5.70 -16.86 12.53
N THR A 386 6.17 -17.63 13.51
CA THR A 386 6.21 -17.18 14.92
C THR A 386 7.00 -15.88 15.10
N GLU A 387 8.15 -15.74 14.43
CA GLU A 387 8.97 -14.52 14.54
C GLU A 387 8.40 -13.33 13.75
N LEU A 388 7.66 -13.58 12.66
CA LEU A 388 6.89 -12.57 11.92
C LEU A 388 5.70 -12.04 12.75
N GLU A 389 4.94 -12.93 13.41
CA GLU A 389 3.86 -12.57 14.33
C GLU A 389 4.35 -11.76 15.54
N ASN A 390 5.57 -12.06 16.03
CA ASN A 390 6.18 -11.36 17.16
C ASN A 390 6.84 -10.02 16.79
N ASP A 391 7.18 -9.80 15.51
CA ASP A 391 7.95 -8.65 15.02
C ASP A 391 7.57 -8.34 13.56
N ASN A 392 6.59 -7.45 13.38
CA ASN A 392 6.09 -7.02 12.06
C ASN A 392 7.15 -6.34 11.17
N ARG A 393 8.34 -6.05 11.70
CA ARG A 393 9.48 -5.49 10.95
C ARG A 393 10.48 -6.58 10.56
N PHE A 394 10.35 -7.82 11.05
CA PHE A 394 11.31 -8.92 10.88
C PHE A 394 11.64 -9.18 9.40
N PHE A 395 10.61 -9.36 8.55
CA PHE A 395 10.82 -9.54 7.11
C PHE A 395 11.53 -8.34 6.46
N LEU A 396 11.11 -7.12 6.78
CA LEU A 396 11.66 -5.90 6.19
C LEU A 396 13.13 -5.68 6.60
N LYS A 397 13.49 -5.99 7.85
CA LYS A 397 14.87 -5.95 8.36
C LYS A 397 15.75 -7.01 7.70
N ALA A 398 15.25 -8.24 7.53
CA ALA A 398 15.97 -9.31 6.82
C ALA A 398 16.16 -8.98 5.34
N SER A 399 15.10 -8.52 4.66
CA SER A 399 15.15 -8.09 3.26
C SER A 399 16.12 -6.93 3.02
N ALA A 400 16.22 -5.99 3.97
CA ALA A 400 17.20 -4.93 3.91
C ALA A 400 18.65 -5.43 4.13
N GLN A 401 18.90 -6.31 5.10
CA GLN A 401 20.24 -6.91 5.28
C GLN A 401 20.64 -7.79 4.08
N SER A 402 19.68 -8.48 3.47
CA SER A 402 19.84 -9.23 2.23
C SER A 402 20.23 -8.31 1.06
N GLN A 403 19.54 -7.19 0.84
CA GLN A 403 19.93 -6.22 -0.19
C GLN A 403 21.33 -5.65 0.05
N LYS A 404 21.74 -5.45 1.31
CA LYS A 404 23.12 -5.04 1.64
C LYS A 404 24.15 -6.13 1.34
N ALA A 405 23.85 -7.40 1.62
CA ALA A 405 24.69 -8.53 1.25
C ALA A 405 24.90 -8.62 -0.26
N VAL A 406 23.82 -8.49 -1.04
CA VAL A 406 23.84 -8.50 -2.50
C VAL A 406 24.60 -7.28 -3.06
N ASN A 407 24.38 -6.09 -2.50
CA ASN A 407 25.14 -4.90 -2.90
C ASN A 407 26.64 -5.06 -2.58
N TYR A 408 27.01 -5.72 -1.47
CA TYR A 408 28.40 -6.01 -1.13
C TYR A 408 29.03 -7.02 -2.11
N ILE A 409 28.32 -8.10 -2.49
CA ILE A 409 28.78 -9.08 -3.50
C ILE A 409 29.00 -8.40 -4.85
N LEU A 410 28.00 -7.63 -5.30
CA LEU A 410 28.00 -6.94 -6.59
C LEU A 410 28.84 -5.64 -6.59
N ASN A 411 29.52 -5.32 -5.49
CA ASN A 411 30.32 -4.10 -5.29
C ASN A 411 29.54 -2.78 -5.46
N ARG A 412 28.21 -2.80 -5.32
CA ARG A 412 27.28 -1.66 -5.44
C ARG A 412 27.16 -0.86 -4.14
N ASN A 413 28.26 -0.71 -3.39
CA ASN A 413 28.25 0.07 -2.15
C ASN A 413 27.99 1.55 -2.46
N SER A 414 27.27 2.23 -1.59
CA SER A 414 26.63 3.51 -1.89
C SER A 414 27.56 4.72 -1.71
N ASP A 415 28.20 5.16 -2.79
CA ASP A 415 28.91 6.46 -2.85
C ASP A 415 27.97 7.68 -2.71
N SER A 416 26.65 7.48 -2.57
CA SER A 416 25.67 8.54 -2.33
C SER A 416 25.90 9.34 -1.04
N ASP A 417 26.64 8.79 -0.07
CA ASP A 417 27.04 9.50 1.15
C ASP A 417 28.30 10.38 0.94
N LYS A 418 28.87 10.40 -0.28
CA LYS A 418 30.03 11.23 -0.67
C LYS A 418 29.75 12.17 -1.84
N GLU A 419 28.95 11.76 -2.83
CA GLU A 419 28.71 12.58 -4.02
C GLU A 419 27.87 13.84 -3.79
N ASP A 420 27.12 13.93 -2.68
CA ASP A 420 26.23 15.07 -2.36
C ASP A 420 26.99 16.36 -1.96
N GLU A 421 28.33 16.36 -1.86
CA GLU A 421 29.16 17.57 -1.59
C GLU A 421 29.88 18.16 -2.83
N GLU A 422 30.13 17.42 -3.93
CA GLU A 422 30.95 17.91 -5.06
C GLU A 422 30.40 17.58 -6.48
N LYS A 423 29.18 18.04 -6.81
CA LYS A 423 28.75 18.16 -8.22
C LYS A 423 28.13 19.52 -8.52
N LYS A 424 28.82 20.31 -9.37
CA LYS A 424 28.32 21.59 -9.89
C LYS A 424 27.18 21.33 -10.88
N GLU A 425 26.06 22.04 -10.71
CA GLU A 425 24.88 21.85 -11.54
C GLU A 425 25.06 22.43 -12.96
N GLU A 426 24.81 21.62 -14.00
CA GLU A 426 24.39 22.15 -15.30
C GLU A 426 22.84 22.18 -15.37
N PRO A 427 22.22 23.27 -15.87
CA PRO A 427 20.78 23.44 -15.79
C PRO A 427 20.02 22.57 -16.80
N VAL A 428 19.12 21.72 -16.30
CA VAL A 428 18.22 20.88 -17.10
C VAL A 428 17.30 21.75 -17.96
N LYS A 429 17.54 21.76 -19.28
CA LYS A 429 16.78 22.58 -20.25
C LYS A 429 15.34 22.10 -20.37
N LYS A 430 14.39 22.95 -19.95
CA LYS A 430 12.94 22.74 -20.16
C LYS A 430 12.65 22.61 -21.67
N VAL A 431 11.98 21.53 -22.07
CA VAL A 431 11.66 21.25 -23.49
C VAL A 431 10.53 22.18 -23.96
N ALA A 432 10.91 23.29 -24.60
CA ALA A 432 9.96 24.20 -25.23
C ALA A 432 9.43 23.64 -26.56
N VAL A 433 8.11 23.59 -26.71
CA VAL A 433 7.44 23.18 -27.96
C VAL A 433 7.70 24.24 -29.03
N LYS A 434 8.22 23.84 -30.20
CA LYS A 434 8.39 24.72 -31.37
C LYS A 434 7.50 24.29 -32.54
N THR A 435 6.64 25.21 -32.97
CA THR A 435 5.79 25.09 -34.17
C THR A 435 6.63 25.24 -35.45
N PRO A 436 6.33 24.56 -36.58
CA PRO A 436 7.19 24.60 -37.77
C PRO A 436 7.12 25.93 -38.55
N GLY A 437 8.20 26.72 -38.50
CA GLY A 437 8.46 27.84 -39.42
C GLY A 437 9.12 27.39 -40.73
N LYS A 438 8.88 28.10 -41.84
CA LYS A 438 9.37 27.74 -43.20
C LYS A 438 10.71 28.40 -43.56
N ARG A 439 11.36 27.83 -44.61
CA ARG A 439 12.44 28.35 -45.49
C ARG A 439 13.89 28.13 -45.00
N PRO A 440 14.91 28.11 -45.90
CA PRO A 440 14.91 27.90 -47.37
C PRO A 440 15.87 26.77 -47.83
N VAL A 441 16.06 26.61 -49.16
CA VAL A 441 16.93 25.59 -49.79
C VAL A 441 18.13 26.22 -50.51
N LYS A 442 19.34 25.69 -50.26
CA LYS A 442 20.55 25.66 -51.12
C LYS A 442 21.36 24.41 -50.70
N THR A 443 21.87 23.42 -51.46
CA THR A 443 22.27 23.14 -52.87
C THR A 443 23.79 23.01 -53.05
N LYS A 444 24.26 21.79 -53.38
CA LYS A 444 25.58 21.40 -53.96
C LYS A 444 26.81 21.45 -53.01
N ASP A 445 27.88 20.65 -53.19
CA ASP A 445 28.22 19.69 -54.26
C ASP A 445 29.12 18.49 -53.81
N LYS A 446 28.89 17.30 -54.41
CA LYS A 446 29.84 16.23 -54.89
C LYS A 446 31.03 15.64 -54.07
N ASN A 447 31.08 14.28 -54.09
CA ASN A 447 32.23 13.37 -54.41
C ASN A 447 33.52 13.35 -53.52
N LYS A 448 34.30 12.26 -53.35
CA LYS A 448 34.27 10.83 -53.82
C LYS A 448 35.00 9.89 -52.77
N PRO A 449 35.41 8.61 -53.00
CA PRO A 449 35.27 7.54 -51.96
C PRO A 449 36.55 6.71 -51.67
N LYS A 450 36.36 5.49 -51.10
CA LYS A 450 37.33 4.42 -50.70
C LYS A 450 37.86 4.57 -49.26
N GLN A 451 38.35 3.53 -48.58
CA GLN A 451 38.81 2.20 -49.07
C GLN A 451 38.58 1.05 -48.06
N ASP A 452 38.42 -0.17 -48.56
CA ASP A 452 38.37 -1.43 -47.78
C ASP A 452 39.77 -1.96 -47.42
N SER A 453 39.84 -2.83 -46.40
CA SER A 453 40.97 -3.76 -46.19
C SER A 453 40.49 -5.09 -45.59
N GLN A 454 40.54 -6.17 -46.38
CA GLN A 454 40.44 -7.55 -45.90
C GLN A 454 41.70 -7.96 -45.12
N LEU A 455 41.62 -9.05 -44.35
CA LEU A 455 42.33 -10.26 -44.76
C LEU A 455 41.65 -11.54 -44.24
N ASP A 456 41.66 -12.58 -45.08
CA ASP A 456 41.11 -13.91 -44.82
C ASP A 456 42.18 -14.87 -44.30
N LEU A 457 41.79 -15.97 -43.62
CA LEU A 457 42.62 -17.20 -43.51
C LEU A 457 41.84 -18.42 -42.97
N PHE A 458 41.21 -19.20 -43.86
CA PHE A 458 41.56 -20.61 -44.18
C PHE A 458 40.55 -21.27 -45.13
N THR A 459 40.97 -22.30 -45.88
CA THR A 459 40.28 -22.80 -47.09
C THR A 459 40.26 -24.33 -47.25
N GLY A 460 39.24 -24.85 -47.95
CA GLY A 460 39.15 -26.22 -48.47
C GLY A 460 38.55 -27.26 -47.52
N LEU A 461 37.86 -28.34 -47.95
CA LEU A 461 37.36 -28.77 -49.27
C LEU A 461 35.93 -29.36 -49.04
N GLY A 462 35.03 -29.59 -50.01
CA GLY A 462 35.06 -29.36 -51.45
C GLY A 462 34.39 -30.49 -52.26
N ALA A 463 33.04 -30.52 -52.39
CA ALA A 463 32.31 -31.47 -53.26
C ALA A 463 30.95 -30.91 -53.74
N LYS A 464 30.37 -31.46 -54.83
CA LYS A 464 29.15 -30.96 -55.51
C LYS A 464 28.07 -32.05 -55.70
N ALA A 465 26.79 -31.75 -55.46
CA ALA A 465 25.66 -32.60 -55.88
C ALA A 465 24.36 -31.84 -56.26
N LYS A 466 24.20 -31.64 -57.57
CA LYS A 466 22.98 -31.44 -58.43
C LYS A 466 21.59 -31.25 -57.77
N THR A 467 20.89 -30.18 -58.19
CA THR A 467 19.43 -29.97 -58.02
C THR A 467 18.61 -30.31 -59.29
N LYS A 468 17.39 -30.84 -59.12
CA LYS A 468 16.22 -30.90 -60.06
C LYS A 468 15.09 -31.73 -59.40
N LYS A 469 13.77 -31.50 -59.57
CA LYS A 469 13.01 -30.35 -60.08
C LYS A 469 11.47 -30.55 -59.85
N VAL A 470 10.72 -29.49 -59.50
CA VAL A 470 9.30 -29.23 -59.92
C VAL A 470 8.21 -30.17 -59.31
N THR A 471 6.96 -29.75 -59.04
CA THR A 471 6.01 -29.00 -59.92
C THR A 471 5.43 -27.65 -59.43
N GLU A 472 4.10 -27.51 -59.29
CA GLU A 472 3.29 -26.25 -59.26
C GLU A 472 2.01 -26.52 -58.39
N VAL A 473 0.95 -25.70 -58.24
CA VAL A 473 0.41 -24.60 -59.09
C VAL A 473 -0.02 -23.37 -58.28
N LYS A 474 0.28 -22.14 -58.74
CA LYS A 474 -0.54 -20.94 -58.46
C LYS A 474 -0.59 -19.96 -59.64
N LYS A 475 -1.78 -19.77 -60.24
CA LYS A 475 -2.05 -18.79 -61.32
C LYS A 475 -2.87 -17.58 -60.85
N LYS A 476 -2.73 -16.45 -61.56
CA LYS A 476 -3.37 -15.13 -61.32
C LYS A 476 -4.43 -14.82 -62.39
N ARG A 477 -5.35 -13.88 -62.09
CA ARG A 477 -5.76 -12.71 -62.94
C ARG A 477 -6.63 -11.74 -62.09
N VAL A 478 -6.33 -10.43 -62.01
CA VAL A 478 -6.69 -9.28 -62.91
C VAL A 478 -8.17 -8.88 -62.73
N VAL A 479 -8.57 -7.60 -62.51
CA VAL A 479 -8.71 -6.44 -63.46
C VAL A 479 -8.30 -5.08 -62.80
N ARG A 480 -8.18 -4.00 -63.60
CA ARG A 480 -7.76 -2.64 -63.18
C ARG A 480 -8.52 -1.52 -63.97
N VAL A 481 -8.69 -0.35 -63.34
CA VAL A 481 -8.98 1.01 -63.93
C VAL A 481 -10.41 1.42 -64.35
N THR A 482 -10.83 2.48 -63.64
CA THR A 482 -11.91 3.49 -63.72
C THR A 482 -12.47 4.04 -65.06
N LYS A 483 -13.73 4.51 -64.96
CA LYS A 483 -14.28 5.86 -65.29
C LYS A 483 -15.69 5.93 -64.64
N LYS A 484 -16.39 7.04 -64.41
CA LYS A 484 -16.30 8.48 -64.76
C LYS A 484 -16.91 9.29 -63.58
N ALA A 485 -16.84 10.62 -63.57
CA ALA A 485 -17.55 11.48 -62.60
C ALA A 485 -18.36 12.57 -63.31
N ILE A 486 -19.47 13.03 -62.70
CA ILE A 486 -19.98 14.43 -62.64
C ILE A 486 -21.41 14.49 -62.03
N THR A 487 -21.58 15.38 -61.03
CA THR A 487 -22.79 16.03 -60.44
C THR A 487 -24.18 15.38 -60.39
N GLY A 488 -24.83 15.49 -59.22
CA GLY A 488 -26.29 15.43 -59.03
C GLY A 488 -26.67 15.41 -57.55
N VAL A 489 -27.47 16.37 -57.06
CA VAL A 489 -27.78 16.53 -55.62
C VAL A 489 -29.19 16.06 -55.28
N SER A 490 -29.31 15.18 -54.28
CA SER A 490 -30.51 15.06 -53.45
C SER A 490 -30.16 14.55 -52.05
N LYS A 491 -30.79 15.11 -51.01
CA LYS A 491 -30.55 14.72 -49.61
C LYS A 491 -31.45 13.54 -49.22
N LYS A 492 -30.87 12.43 -48.77
CA LYS A 492 -31.52 11.50 -47.83
C LYS A 492 -30.61 11.27 -46.60
N PRO A 493 -31.15 11.13 -45.38
CA PRO A 493 -30.31 11.04 -44.18
C PRO A 493 -29.62 9.67 -44.06
N LEU A 494 -28.35 9.67 -43.65
CA LEU A 494 -27.62 8.46 -43.24
C LEU A 494 -28.07 8.02 -41.84
N VAL A 495 -29.13 7.21 -41.78
CA VAL A 495 -29.56 6.51 -40.56
C VAL A 495 -29.18 5.04 -40.64
N THR A 496 -27.99 4.71 -40.15
CA THR A 496 -27.48 3.39 -39.71
C THR A 496 -26.01 3.60 -39.32
N ASP A 497 -25.43 2.96 -38.30
CA ASP A 497 -25.93 1.95 -37.37
C ASP A 497 -25.39 2.25 -35.96
N ARG A 498 -26.15 3.03 -35.16
CA ARG A 498 -25.78 3.37 -33.77
C ARG A 498 -26.26 2.32 -32.75
N ASN A 499 -27.05 1.35 -33.17
CA ASN A 499 -27.75 0.45 -32.24
C ASN A 499 -27.04 -0.90 -32.08
N LYS A 500 -26.20 -1.36 -33.02
CA LYS A 500 -25.42 -2.60 -32.83
C LYS A 500 -24.66 -2.67 -31.50
N SER A 501 -24.03 -1.57 -31.07
CA SER A 501 -23.29 -1.50 -29.80
C SER A 501 -24.21 -1.46 -28.57
N LEU A 502 -25.37 -0.80 -28.65
CA LEU A 502 -26.38 -0.81 -27.57
C LEU A 502 -26.96 -2.22 -27.41
N ASN A 503 -27.37 -2.87 -28.50
CA ASN A 503 -27.88 -4.23 -28.49
C ASN A 503 -26.81 -5.26 -28.04
N GLN A 504 -25.51 -4.95 -28.18
CA GLN A 504 -24.42 -5.76 -27.60
C GLN A 504 -24.28 -5.54 -26.10
N LEU A 505 -24.42 -4.30 -25.60
CA LEU A 505 -24.42 -4.00 -24.16
C LEU A 505 -25.64 -4.62 -23.47
N GLU A 506 -26.82 -4.57 -24.08
CA GLU A 506 -28.03 -5.22 -23.54
C GLU A 506 -27.86 -6.75 -23.44
N LYS A 507 -27.20 -7.39 -24.42
CA LYS A 507 -26.79 -8.80 -24.35
C LYS A 507 -25.73 -9.11 -23.27
N LEU A 508 -25.02 -8.10 -22.79
CA LEU A 508 -24.10 -8.18 -21.65
C LEU A 508 -24.77 -7.78 -20.32
N GLY A 509 -26.10 -7.66 -20.29
CA GLY A 509 -26.88 -7.36 -19.07
C GLY A 509 -26.94 -5.89 -18.69
N PHE A 510 -26.49 -4.96 -19.54
CA PHE A 510 -26.66 -3.53 -19.31
C PHE A 510 -28.09 -3.10 -19.64
N ILE A 511 -28.74 -2.37 -18.74
CA ILE A 511 -30.07 -1.80 -18.97
C ILE A 511 -29.91 -0.42 -19.62
N SER A 512 -30.67 -0.18 -20.70
CA SER A 512 -30.67 1.12 -21.40
C SER A 512 -31.12 2.26 -20.47
N ALA A 513 -30.46 3.41 -20.55
CA ALA A 513 -30.86 4.59 -19.79
C ALA A 513 -32.27 5.09 -20.17
N ASN A 514 -32.74 4.78 -21.39
CA ASN A 514 -34.09 5.11 -21.84
C ASN A 514 -35.17 4.18 -21.25
N SER A 515 -34.79 3.05 -20.64
CA SER A 515 -35.66 2.17 -19.85
C SER A 515 -35.40 2.28 -18.34
N ALA A 516 -34.74 3.35 -17.90
CA ALA A 516 -34.65 3.68 -16.48
C ALA A 516 -36.06 3.84 -15.86
N PRO A 517 -36.33 3.24 -14.69
CA PRO A 517 -37.63 3.37 -14.04
C PRO A 517 -37.86 4.81 -13.57
N LYS A 518 -39.13 5.25 -13.54
CA LYS A 518 -39.52 6.59 -13.06
C LYS A 518 -39.08 6.86 -11.61
N GLU A 519 -38.93 5.81 -10.81
CA GLU A 519 -38.43 5.86 -9.43
C GLU A 519 -37.36 4.79 -9.20
N ALA A 520 -36.39 5.09 -8.33
CA ALA A 520 -35.36 4.13 -7.95
C ALA A 520 -35.93 3.04 -7.01
N LYS A 521 -35.66 1.78 -7.33
CA LYS A 521 -36.09 0.64 -6.49
C LYS A 521 -35.40 0.66 -5.13
N ASP A 522 -36.08 0.10 -4.13
CA ASP A 522 -35.61 -0.05 -2.74
C ASP A 522 -35.32 1.24 -1.95
N VAL A 523 -35.65 2.45 -2.44
CA VAL A 523 -35.49 3.69 -1.64
C VAL A 523 -36.35 3.62 -0.38
N PHE A 524 -35.76 3.94 0.78
CA PHE A 524 -36.49 4.07 2.04
C PHE A 524 -36.53 5.53 2.53
N VAL A 525 -37.56 5.84 3.30
CA VAL A 525 -37.72 7.10 4.04
C VAL A 525 -38.15 6.72 5.45
N LEU A 526 -37.43 7.21 6.46
CA LEU A 526 -37.77 6.95 7.86
C LEU A 526 -39.03 7.72 8.29
N GLY A 527 -39.63 7.30 9.41
CA GLY A 527 -40.78 7.99 10.00
C GLY A 527 -40.41 9.31 10.66
N GLY A 528 -41.39 10.23 10.72
CA GLY A 528 -41.34 11.44 11.54
C GLY A 528 -40.14 12.36 11.28
N GLU A 529 -39.65 13.00 12.33
CA GLU A 529 -38.62 14.04 12.25
C GLU A 529 -37.22 13.51 11.89
N ILE A 530 -36.89 12.27 12.27
CA ILE A 530 -35.68 11.59 11.76
C ILE A 530 -35.81 11.32 10.25
N GLY A 531 -37.03 10.98 9.79
CA GLY A 531 -37.39 10.92 8.37
C GLY A 531 -37.16 12.23 7.64
N LYS A 532 -37.67 13.35 8.18
CA LYS A 532 -37.42 14.68 7.62
C LYS A 532 -35.93 15.02 7.56
N PHE A 533 -35.17 14.72 8.61
CA PHE A 533 -33.74 15.02 8.67
C PHE A 533 -32.94 14.20 7.65
N LEU A 534 -33.09 12.87 7.64
CA LEU A 534 -32.30 11.97 6.81
C LEU A 534 -32.81 11.84 5.36
N GLN A 535 -34.07 12.19 5.09
CA GLN A 535 -34.67 12.24 3.75
C GLN A 535 -34.63 10.88 3.03
N LYS A 536 -34.56 10.86 1.68
CA LYS A 536 -34.62 9.63 0.87
C LYS A 536 -33.29 8.88 0.87
N GLN A 537 -33.26 7.67 1.43
CA GLN A 537 -32.04 6.87 1.55
C GLN A 537 -32.08 5.65 0.61
N GLN A 538 -30.95 5.34 -0.04
CA GLN A 538 -30.77 4.10 -0.80
C GLN A 538 -30.09 3.05 0.08
N PRO A 539 -30.68 1.85 0.32
CA PRO A 539 -30.06 0.81 1.15
C PRO A 539 -28.74 0.28 0.61
N HIS A 540 -28.48 0.43 -0.71
CA HIS A 540 -27.38 -0.24 -1.40
C HIS A 540 -26.00 0.10 -0.79
N LYS A 541 -25.50 -0.84 0.03
CA LYS A 541 -24.31 -0.68 0.89
C LYS A 541 -24.37 0.55 1.80
N ALA A 542 -25.56 0.92 2.29
CA ALA A 542 -25.78 2.11 3.11
C ALA A 542 -24.86 2.12 4.35
N LEU A 543 -24.22 3.27 4.59
CA LEU A 543 -23.47 3.54 5.82
C LEU A 543 -23.72 5.00 6.22
N ILE A 544 -24.45 5.14 7.33
CA ILE A 544 -24.66 6.38 8.07
C ILE A 544 -23.54 6.47 9.11
N LEU A 545 -22.81 7.57 9.14
CA LEU A 545 -21.71 7.80 10.08
C LEU A 545 -22.03 9.01 10.96
N ILE A 546 -22.25 8.77 12.26
CA ILE A 546 -22.49 9.79 13.28
C ILE A 546 -21.14 10.14 13.90
N LYS A 547 -20.68 11.38 13.72
CA LYS A 547 -19.41 11.87 14.26
C LYS A 547 -19.60 13.11 15.16
N GLY A 548 -18.65 13.36 16.04
CA GLY A 548 -18.66 14.53 16.93
C GLY A 548 -17.77 14.35 18.16
N ASN A 549 -17.42 15.45 18.81
CA ASN A 549 -16.58 15.49 20.02
C ASN A 549 -17.23 14.72 21.20
N LYS A 550 -16.52 14.61 22.34
CA LYS A 550 -17.14 14.18 23.60
C LYS A 550 -18.30 15.12 23.97
N HIS A 551 -19.31 14.59 24.68
CA HIS A 551 -20.54 15.28 25.09
C HIS A 551 -21.51 15.74 23.99
N SER A 552 -21.27 15.43 22.71
CA SER A 552 -22.15 15.82 21.58
C SER A 552 -23.44 14.99 21.38
N SER A 553 -23.89 14.23 22.38
CA SER A 553 -25.14 13.44 22.30
C SER A 553 -25.24 12.46 21.09
N LYS A 554 -24.12 11.83 20.68
CA LYS A 554 -24.10 10.88 19.55
C LYS A 554 -24.98 9.65 19.77
N SER A 555 -24.79 8.95 20.89
CA SER A 555 -25.56 7.77 21.32
C SER A 555 -27.06 8.06 21.39
N GLN A 556 -27.41 9.27 21.82
CA GLN A 556 -28.78 9.77 21.86
C GLN A 556 -29.41 9.81 20.46
N LEU A 557 -28.68 10.33 19.46
CA LEU A 557 -29.13 10.34 18.07
C LEU A 557 -29.19 8.92 17.47
N ALA A 558 -28.21 8.06 17.75
CA ALA A 558 -28.21 6.69 17.26
C ALA A 558 -29.42 5.89 17.78
N MET A 559 -29.77 6.04 19.06
CA MET A 559 -30.97 5.43 19.64
C MET A 559 -32.27 6.04 19.07
N GLN A 560 -32.29 7.35 18.72
CA GLN A 560 -33.41 7.98 18.02
C GLN A 560 -33.57 7.47 16.57
N ILE A 561 -32.46 7.16 15.88
CA ILE A 561 -32.46 6.50 14.57
C ILE A 561 -32.92 5.04 14.69
N ALA A 562 -32.46 4.31 15.71
CA ALA A 562 -32.93 2.96 16.03
C ALA A 562 -34.46 2.95 16.22
N ASN A 563 -34.98 3.90 17.00
CA ASN A 563 -36.41 4.08 17.20
C ASN A 563 -37.18 4.34 15.89
N ALA A 564 -36.67 5.21 15.01
CA ALA A 564 -37.33 5.53 13.74
C ALA A 564 -37.46 4.31 12.81
N PHE A 565 -36.49 3.39 12.82
CA PHE A 565 -36.60 2.10 12.13
C PHE A 565 -37.59 1.16 12.84
N GLY A 566 -37.52 1.06 14.16
CA GLY A 566 -38.42 0.20 14.94
C GLY A 566 -39.89 0.61 14.85
N GLU A 567 -40.19 1.90 14.75
CA GLU A 567 -41.54 2.41 14.53
C GLU A 567 -42.10 2.04 13.14
N GLN A 568 -41.23 1.77 12.18
CA GLN A 568 -41.53 1.17 10.88
C GLN A 568 -41.44 -0.37 10.90
N GLN A 569 -41.48 -0.99 12.09
CA GLN A 569 -41.40 -2.45 12.31
C GLN A 569 -40.13 -3.11 11.71
N THR A 570 -39.08 -2.33 11.47
CA THR A 570 -37.83 -2.81 10.88
C THR A 570 -36.90 -3.30 11.99
N PRO A 571 -36.48 -4.59 11.99
CA PRO A 571 -35.60 -5.11 13.03
C PRO A 571 -34.22 -4.45 13.02
N VAL A 572 -33.79 -3.98 14.20
CA VAL A 572 -32.52 -3.32 14.46
C VAL A 572 -31.69 -4.14 15.45
N ALA A 573 -30.45 -4.46 15.09
CA ALA A 573 -29.42 -4.86 16.05
C ALA A 573 -28.64 -3.61 16.48
N TYR A 574 -28.62 -3.31 17.78
CA TYR A 574 -27.88 -2.19 18.36
C TYR A 574 -26.77 -2.75 19.28
N ILE A 575 -25.53 -2.36 19.01
CA ILE A 575 -24.35 -2.90 19.67
C ILE A 575 -23.72 -1.77 20.50
N ASP A 576 -23.70 -1.95 21.82
CA ASP A 576 -23.44 -0.88 22.79
C ASP A 576 -22.19 -1.17 23.63
N TYR A 577 -21.03 -1.00 23.01
CA TYR A 577 -19.72 -1.18 23.64
C TYR A 577 -19.38 -0.04 24.61
N GLU A 578 -19.86 1.18 24.36
CA GLU A 578 -19.53 2.35 25.19
C GLU A 578 -20.32 2.39 26.52
N GLN A 579 -21.55 1.83 26.59
CA GLN A 579 -22.34 1.80 27.83
C GLN A 579 -22.52 0.39 28.42
N GLY A 580 -22.25 -0.68 27.67
CA GLY A 580 -22.27 -2.07 28.16
C GLY A 580 -23.54 -2.87 27.84
N GLY A 581 -24.48 -2.31 27.06
CA GLY A 581 -25.69 -3.02 26.66
C GLY A 581 -26.81 -3.02 27.70
N ILE A 582 -27.77 -3.95 27.58
CA ILE A 582 -29.09 -3.89 28.23
C ILE A 582 -29.06 -3.96 29.77
N GLU A 583 -28.00 -4.52 30.35
CA GLU A 583 -27.77 -4.59 31.79
C GLU A 583 -27.32 -3.24 32.38
N SER A 584 -26.88 -2.31 31.53
CA SER A 584 -26.41 -0.99 31.96
C SER A 584 -27.54 0.00 32.16
N LYS A 585 -27.49 0.69 33.31
CA LYS A 585 -28.41 1.76 33.67
C LYS A 585 -28.42 2.88 32.61
N ASP A 586 -27.27 3.25 32.06
CA ASP A 586 -27.19 4.34 31.08
C ASP A 586 -27.84 3.96 29.74
N THR A 587 -27.69 2.70 29.33
CA THR A 587 -28.41 2.13 28.18
C THR A 587 -29.91 2.13 28.41
N LEU A 588 -30.38 1.68 29.58
CA LEU A 588 -31.81 1.69 29.95
C LEU A 588 -32.39 3.12 29.98
N ASP A 589 -31.68 4.06 30.59
CA ASP A 589 -32.03 5.48 30.58
C ASP A 589 -32.01 6.04 29.13
N SER A 590 -31.10 5.58 28.27
CA SER A 590 -31.06 5.95 26.85
C SER A 590 -32.27 5.43 26.08
N ILE A 591 -32.64 4.16 26.23
CA ILE A 591 -33.84 3.55 25.65
C ILE A 591 -35.08 4.33 26.10
N ASN A 592 -35.23 4.55 27.41
CA ASN A 592 -36.39 5.22 27.99
C ASN A 592 -36.54 6.68 27.53
N ARG A 593 -35.43 7.43 27.40
CA ARG A 593 -35.47 8.81 26.89
C ARG A 593 -35.68 8.91 25.38
N ASN A 594 -35.24 7.92 24.59
CA ASN A 594 -35.13 8.07 23.13
C ASN A 594 -36.10 7.20 22.31
N THR A 595 -36.65 6.12 22.86
CA THR A 595 -37.51 5.18 22.14
C THR A 595 -38.97 5.26 22.59
N THR A 596 -39.91 5.14 21.66
CA THR A 596 -41.32 4.85 21.98
C THR A 596 -41.51 3.38 22.31
N GLU A 597 -42.66 3.04 22.89
CA GLU A 597 -43.01 1.65 23.17
C GLU A 597 -43.14 0.82 21.87
N LYS A 598 -43.70 1.42 20.81
CA LYS A 598 -43.77 0.80 19.48
C LYS A 598 -42.38 0.55 18.90
N GLY A 599 -41.48 1.54 18.98
CA GLY A 599 -40.14 1.46 18.41
C GLY A 599 -39.27 0.40 19.09
N ARG A 600 -39.22 0.38 20.42
CA ARG A 600 -38.34 -0.54 21.17
C ARG A 600 -38.66 -2.03 20.99
N ARG A 601 -39.90 -2.39 20.63
CA ARG A 601 -40.31 -3.78 20.30
C ARG A 601 -39.52 -4.40 19.14
N TYR A 602 -38.79 -3.60 18.34
CA TYR A 602 -38.01 -4.06 17.18
C TYR A 602 -36.50 -3.78 17.32
N ILE A 603 -36.01 -3.41 18.51
CA ILE A 603 -34.60 -3.12 18.78
C ILE A 603 -34.04 -4.18 19.73
N ALA A 604 -33.10 -5.00 19.24
CA ALA A 604 -32.32 -5.93 20.05
C ALA A 604 -30.98 -5.29 20.42
N ILE A 605 -30.58 -5.36 21.69
CA ILE A 605 -29.36 -4.70 22.21
C ILE A 605 -28.36 -5.73 22.73
N LYS A 606 -27.08 -5.61 22.35
CA LYS A 606 -25.98 -6.44 22.87
C LYS A 606 -24.77 -5.57 23.23
N GLY A 607 -24.22 -5.74 24.44
CA GLY A 607 -23.13 -4.89 24.94
C GLY A 607 -21.73 -5.22 24.39
N TYR A 608 -21.49 -6.48 24.02
CA TYR A 608 -20.18 -6.95 23.57
C TYR A 608 -20.33 -8.11 22.59
N LEU A 609 -19.46 -8.19 21.56
CA LEU A 609 -19.37 -9.35 20.65
C LEU A 609 -18.08 -10.13 20.93
N GLU A 610 -18.21 -11.44 21.14
CA GLU A 610 -17.12 -12.38 21.37
C GLU A 610 -16.36 -12.71 20.07
N LYS A 611 -17.11 -12.87 18.97
CA LYS A 611 -16.60 -13.22 17.64
C LYS A 611 -17.16 -12.21 16.62
N PRO A 612 -16.73 -10.92 16.68
CA PRO A 612 -17.44 -9.80 16.07
C PRO A 612 -17.80 -9.99 14.59
N PHE A 613 -16.87 -10.49 13.76
CA PHE A 613 -17.12 -10.70 12.34
C PHE A 613 -18.18 -11.79 12.08
N GLN A 614 -18.13 -12.91 12.80
CA GLN A 614 -19.10 -14.00 12.65
C GLN A 614 -20.48 -13.56 13.14
N GLU A 615 -20.56 -12.97 14.33
CA GLU A 615 -21.82 -12.49 14.89
C GLU A 615 -22.47 -11.43 13.98
N LEU A 616 -21.70 -10.49 13.42
CA LEU A 616 -22.22 -9.53 12.45
C LEU A 616 -22.67 -10.20 11.14
N GLN A 617 -21.99 -11.24 10.67
CA GLN A 617 -22.44 -12.03 9.51
C GLN A 617 -23.78 -12.71 9.80
N ASP A 618 -23.98 -13.22 11.00
CA ASP A 618 -25.24 -13.84 11.43
C ASP A 618 -26.35 -12.80 11.63
N PHE A 619 -26.06 -11.65 12.23
CA PHE A 619 -27.01 -10.53 12.34
C PHE A 619 -27.49 -10.07 10.96
N CYS A 620 -26.60 -9.99 9.96
CA CYS A 620 -26.96 -9.63 8.59
C CYS A 620 -27.97 -10.58 7.92
N LYS A 621 -28.14 -11.81 8.43
CA LYS A 621 -29.13 -12.78 7.95
C LYS A 621 -30.54 -12.47 8.50
N VAL A 622 -30.65 -11.81 9.66
CA VAL A 622 -31.90 -11.65 10.42
C VAL A 622 -32.38 -10.20 10.60
N VAL A 623 -31.51 -9.20 10.68
CA VAL A 623 -31.89 -7.78 10.79
C VAL A 623 -31.74 -7.02 9.47
N LYS A 624 -32.35 -5.84 9.38
CA LYS A 624 -32.13 -4.89 8.25
C LYS A 624 -31.23 -3.73 8.62
N VAL A 625 -31.05 -3.46 9.91
CA VAL A 625 -30.25 -2.34 10.41
C VAL A 625 -29.29 -2.84 11.48
N ILE A 626 -28.02 -2.47 11.37
CA ILE A 626 -27.00 -2.71 12.39
C ILE A 626 -26.46 -1.35 12.83
N ILE A 627 -26.55 -1.08 14.13
CA ILE A 627 -26.06 0.14 14.78
C ILE A 627 -24.95 -0.23 15.76
N ALA A 628 -23.85 0.52 15.78
CA ALA A 628 -22.75 0.28 16.72
C ALA A 628 -22.21 1.56 17.35
N ASP A 629 -22.14 1.55 18.69
CA ASP A 629 -21.63 2.60 19.55
C ASP A 629 -20.50 2.05 20.46
N SER A 630 -19.21 2.20 20.13
CA SER A 630 -18.62 2.88 18.97
C SER A 630 -18.10 1.91 17.90
N VAL A 631 -17.91 2.40 16.68
CA VAL A 631 -17.27 1.63 15.58
C VAL A 631 -15.81 1.27 15.88
N THR A 632 -15.15 1.99 16.78
CA THR A 632 -13.77 1.74 17.22
C THR A 632 -13.64 0.40 17.94
N ASP A 633 -14.70 0.00 18.65
CA ASP A 633 -14.73 -1.11 19.61
C ASP A 633 -15.35 -2.38 19.01
N LEU A 634 -15.97 -2.24 17.84
CA LEU A 634 -16.56 -3.31 17.01
C LEU A 634 -15.53 -4.34 16.51
N LYS A 635 -14.22 -4.08 16.65
CA LYS A 635 -13.09 -5.00 16.44
C LYS A 635 -12.97 -5.69 15.07
N ILE A 636 -13.79 -5.31 14.08
CA ILE A 636 -13.68 -5.78 12.69
C ILE A 636 -12.68 -4.94 11.86
N THR A 637 -12.14 -5.53 10.80
CA THR A 637 -11.30 -4.81 9.82
C THR A 637 -12.15 -4.04 8.82
N ALA A 638 -11.50 -3.12 8.10
CA ALA A 638 -12.11 -2.42 6.97
C ALA A 638 -12.64 -3.40 5.92
N ASP A 639 -11.83 -4.39 5.52
CA ASP A 639 -12.22 -5.32 4.46
C ASP A 639 -13.30 -6.32 4.88
N GLN A 640 -13.35 -6.70 6.17
CA GLN A 640 -14.49 -7.42 6.74
C GLN A 640 -15.80 -6.61 6.64
N LEU A 641 -15.78 -5.30 6.92
CA LEU A 641 -16.94 -4.43 6.74
C LEU A 641 -17.32 -4.26 5.26
N ASN A 642 -16.34 -4.14 4.36
CA ASN A 642 -16.56 -4.10 2.91
C ASN A 642 -17.20 -5.40 2.41
N PHE A 643 -16.76 -6.55 2.92
CA PHE A 643 -17.31 -7.87 2.63
C PHE A 643 -18.78 -7.94 3.08
N LEU A 644 -19.07 -7.68 4.35
CA LEU A 644 -20.44 -7.72 4.88
C LEU A 644 -21.39 -6.78 4.12
N ARG A 645 -20.95 -5.55 3.80
CA ARG A 645 -21.72 -4.60 2.97
C ARG A 645 -21.83 -4.99 1.50
N THR A 646 -21.02 -5.93 1.01
CA THR A 646 -21.08 -6.44 -0.37
C THR A 646 -21.95 -7.69 -0.48
N THR A 647 -21.84 -8.61 0.48
CA THR A 647 -22.65 -9.83 0.61
C THR A 647 -24.08 -9.51 1.03
N TYR A 648 -24.28 -8.52 1.90
CA TYR A 648 -25.59 -8.09 2.41
C TYR A 648 -25.88 -6.62 2.03
N PRO A 649 -25.97 -6.27 0.74
CA PRO A 649 -26.02 -4.89 0.27
C PRO A 649 -27.34 -4.16 0.59
N LYS A 650 -28.33 -4.84 1.20
CA LYS A 650 -29.57 -4.23 1.71
C LYS A 650 -29.58 -4.02 3.24
N VAL A 651 -28.52 -4.40 3.95
CA VAL A 651 -28.37 -4.08 5.38
C VAL A 651 -27.84 -2.65 5.51
N ILE A 652 -28.50 -1.86 6.36
CA ILE A 652 -28.17 -0.46 6.63
C ILE A 652 -27.28 -0.41 7.87
N TRP A 653 -26.13 0.26 7.75
CA TRP A 653 -25.15 0.37 8.83
C TRP A 653 -25.18 1.79 9.41
N CYS A 654 -25.24 1.91 10.74
CA CYS A 654 -25.21 3.20 11.43
C CYS A 654 -24.12 3.18 12.52
N PHE A 655 -23.05 3.94 12.33
CA PHE A 655 -21.85 3.84 13.16
C PHE A 655 -21.55 5.15 13.88
N ILE A 656 -21.21 5.05 15.17
CA ILE A 656 -20.72 6.19 15.95
C ILE A 656 -19.21 6.21 15.93
N SER A 657 -18.64 7.39 15.64
CA SER A 657 -17.20 7.68 15.73
C SER A 657 -16.97 8.94 16.56
N GLN A 658 -15.92 8.95 17.38
CA GLN A 658 -15.44 10.15 18.06
C GLN A 658 -14.50 10.92 17.11
N VAL A 659 -14.58 12.25 17.07
CA VAL A 659 -13.56 13.08 16.39
C VAL A 659 -12.68 13.81 17.41
N LYS A 660 -11.43 14.04 17.00
CA LYS A 660 -10.42 14.87 17.65
C LYS A 660 -10.73 16.34 17.44
N GLU A 661 -10.04 17.20 18.18
CA GLU A 661 -10.20 18.67 18.11
C GLU A 661 -9.88 19.25 16.72
N ASN A 662 -9.00 18.61 15.94
CA ASN A 662 -8.73 18.97 14.54
C ASN A 662 -9.75 18.37 13.53
N GLY A 663 -10.90 17.88 13.98
CA GLY A 663 -11.96 17.30 13.16
C GLY A 663 -11.70 15.88 12.63
N ALA A 664 -10.48 15.34 12.77
CA ALA A 664 -10.13 13.99 12.32
C ALA A 664 -10.68 12.91 13.26
N MET A 665 -11.11 11.77 12.72
CA MET A 665 -11.69 10.68 13.51
C MET A 665 -10.64 9.97 14.38
N TYR A 666 -11.02 9.62 15.61
CA TYR A 666 -10.31 8.60 16.39
C TYR A 666 -10.39 7.25 15.65
N GLY A 667 -9.30 6.48 15.66
CA GLY A 667 -9.13 5.28 14.82
C GLY A 667 -8.38 5.52 13.50
N GLY A 668 -8.23 6.76 13.05
CA GLY A 668 -7.46 7.10 11.84
C GLY A 668 -8.13 6.61 10.55
N ASN A 669 -7.33 6.37 9.49
CA ASN A 669 -7.85 6.04 8.15
C ASN A 669 -8.40 4.60 8.01
N LYS A 670 -8.67 3.92 9.14
CA LYS A 670 -9.36 2.62 9.21
C LYS A 670 -10.79 2.66 8.65
N MET A 671 -11.39 3.85 8.55
CA MET A 671 -12.67 4.06 7.86
C MET A 671 -12.50 4.50 6.40
N ALA A 672 -11.64 3.82 5.63
CA ALA A 672 -11.47 4.01 4.18
C ALA A 672 -12.69 3.55 3.34
N HIS A 673 -13.89 3.60 3.92
CA HIS A 673 -15.15 3.33 3.26
C HIS A 673 -15.82 4.64 2.89
N ASN A 674 -16.50 4.65 1.74
CA ASN A 674 -17.28 5.81 1.32
C ASN A 674 -18.67 5.76 2.01
N PRO A 675 -18.95 6.54 3.08
CA PRO A 675 -20.28 6.56 3.71
C PRO A 675 -21.31 7.11 2.72
N THR A 676 -22.54 6.65 2.82
CA THR A 676 -23.67 7.25 2.08
C THR A 676 -24.10 8.56 2.73
N SER A 677 -24.06 8.62 4.07
CA SER A 677 -24.45 9.79 4.85
C SER A 677 -23.49 10.04 6.01
N VAL A 678 -23.15 11.29 6.29
CA VAL A 678 -22.29 11.73 7.41
C VAL A 678 -23.02 12.81 8.17
N ILE A 679 -23.22 12.54 9.46
CA ILE A 679 -23.91 13.41 10.40
C ILE A 679 -22.89 13.91 11.41
N HIS A 680 -22.76 15.22 11.55
CA HIS A 680 -21.95 15.84 12.59
C HIS A 680 -22.84 16.33 13.74
N CYS A 681 -22.59 15.86 14.96
CA CYS A 681 -23.26 16.33 16.16
C CYS A 681 -22.41 17.38 16.89
N SER A 682 -22.96 18.58 17.10
CA SER A 682 -22.30 19.63 17.88
C SER A 682 -22.22 19.28 19.37
N SER A 683 -21.11 19.64 20.01
CA SER A 683 -20.99 19.59 21.47
C SER A 683 -21.27 20.97 22.07
N HIS A 684 -22.00 21.00 23.17
CA HIS A 684 -22.35 22.20 23.92
C HIS A 684 -22.72 21.79 25.36
N GLN A 685 -22.52 22.68 26.34
CA GLN A 685 -22.88 22.38 27.74
C GLN A 685 -24.39 22.15 27.88
N ASP A 686 -25.22 23.16 27.61
CA ASP A 686 -26.68 23.00 27.51
C ASP A 686 -27.07 21.99 26.40
N PRO A 687 -27.78 20.88 26.73
CA PRO A 687 -28.28 19.91 25.76
C PRO A 687 -29.21 20.48 24.69
N LYS A 688 -29.95 21.57 24.96
CA LYS A 688 -30.89 22.20 24.00
C LYS A 688 -30.17 22.76 22.77
N GLN A 689 -28.91 23.16 22.95
CA GLN A 689 -28.02 23.71 21.92
C GLN A 689 -27.17 22.64 21.19
N ARG A 690 -27.41 21.34 21.46
CA ARG A 690 -26.77 20.24 20.73
C ARG A 690 -27.61 19.87 19.52
N PHE A 691 -26.99 19.89 18.35
CA PHE A 691 -27.66 19.66 17.07
C PHE A 691 -26.87 18.71 16.19
N ALA A 692 -27.58 17.98 15.35
CA ALA A 692 -27.04 17.18 14.26
C ALA A 692 -27.20 17.93 12.94
N THR A 693 -26.13 18.01 12.14
CA THR A 693 -26.10 18.60 10.79
C THR A 693 -25.56 17.60 9.79
N LEU A 694 -26.02 17.67 8.54
CA LEU A 694 -25.54 16.79 7.47
C LEU A 694 -24.30 17.39 6.78
N GLU A 695 -23.16 16.74 6.91
CA GLU A 695 -21.99 17.03 6.07
C GLU A 695 -22.09 16.33 4.71
N LYS A 696 -22.83 15.22 4.67
CA LYS A 696 -23.00 14.40 3.48
C LYS A 696 -24.32 13.66 3.57
N ASN A 697 -25.10 13.72 2.49
CA ASN A 697 -26.30 12.93 2.32
C ASN A 697 -26.54 12.79 0.81
N ARG A 698 -26.38 11.60 0.23
CA ARG A 698 -26.33 11.44 -1.24
C ARG A 698 -27.69 11.73 -1.89
N GLY A 699 -27.78 12.84 -2.63
CA GLY A 699 -28.98 13.22 -3.37
C GLY A 699 -30.06 13.93 -2.54
N ASN A 700 -29.70 14.41 -1.34
CA ASN A 700 -30.59 15.05 -0.38
C ASN A 700 -30.04 16.42 0.05
N ASP A 701 -30.88 17.25 0.67
CA ASP A 701 -30.46 18.52 1.25
C ASP A 701 -29.52 18.31 2.45
N LEU A 702 -28.54 19.20 2.59
CA LEU A 702 -27.56 19.25 3.68
C LEU A 702 -27.84 20.38 4.68
N THR A 703 -28.72 21.34 4.35
CA THR A 703 -28.98 22.51 5.21
C THR A 703 -29.72 22.15 6.49
N LEU A 704 -30.42 21.01 6.52
CA LEU A 704 -31.22 20.57 7.67
C LEU A 704 -30.38 20.34 8.93
N LYS A 705 -30.90 20.86 10.03
CA LYS A 705 -30.37 20.80 11.39
C LYS A 705 -31.43 20.17 12.29
N TYR A 706 -31.07 19.11 12.99
CA TYR A 706 -31.94 18.37 13.90
C TYR A 706 -31.50 18.57 15.35
N SER A 707 -32.43 18.78 16.28
CA SER A 707 -32.13 18.87 17.72
C SER A 707 -32.39 17.52 18.38
N MET A 708 -31.35 16.89 18.93
CA MET A 708 -31.48 15.63 19.69
C MET A 708 -32.29 15.79 20.98
N TYR A 709 -32.37 17.01 21.52
CA TYR A 709 -33.17 17.34 22.70
C TYR A 709 -34.65 17.48 22.38
N TYR A 710 -35.00 18.35 21.41
CA TYR A 710 -36.39 18.58 20.99
C TYR A 710 -36.93 17.51 20.02
N LYS A 711 -36.08 16.56 19.60
CA LYS A 711 -36.34 15.45 18.66
C LYS A 711 -36.91 15.88 17.30
N LYS A 712 -36.63 17.11 16.86
CA LYS A 712 -37.20 17.72 15.64
C LYS A 712 -36.17 18.45 14.78
N VAL A 713 -36.49 18.63 13.50
CA VAL A 713 -35.81 19.58 12.61
C VAL A 713 -36.11 21.02 13.10
N VAL A 714 -35.11 21.90 13.05
CA VAL A 714 -35.21 23.27 13.61
C VAL A 714 -35.02 24.38 12.57
N ASN A 715 -34.79 24.04 11.30
CA ASN A 715 -34.60 24.96 10.18
C ASN A 715 -35.07 24.33 8.85
N GLU A 716 -36.33 23.91 8.78
CA GLU A 716 -36.92 23.52 7.49
C GLU A 716 -36.77 24.68 6.49
N PRO A 717 -36.26 24.43 5.26
CA PRO A 717 -36.20 25.47 4.24
C PRO A 717 -37.64 25.88 3.90
N THR A 718 -38.00 27.11 4.22
CA THR A 718 -39.35 27.63 3.94
C THR A 718 -39.60 27.57 2.44
N GLU A 719 -40.65 26.83 2.03
CA GLU A 719 -41.18 26.94 0.67
C GLU A 719 -41.37 28.42 0.31
N ALA A 720 -40.98 28.80 -0.90
CA ALA A 720 -40.89 30.19 -1.35
C ALA A 720 -42.28 30.85 -1.56
N LYS A 721 -43.07 30.98 -0.49
CA LYS A 721 -44.30 31.76 -0.44
C LYS A 721 -43.97 33.23 -0.55
N SER A 722 -43.95 33.71 -1.79
CA SER A 722 -43.93 35.11 -2.18
C SER A 722 -44.79 35.95 -1.24
N LYS A 723 -44.13 36.73 -0.37
CA LYS A 723 -44.75 37.77 0.44
C LYS A 723 -43.99 39.07 0.20
N ARG A 724 -44.76 40.12 -0.06
CA ARG A 724 -44.29 41.40 -0.62
C ARG A 724 -43.35 42.12 0.35
N LYS A 725 -42.38 42.87 -0.19
CA LYS A 725 -41.71 43.92 0.59
C LYS A 725 -42.78 44.89 1.10
N LEU A 726 -42.87 45.07 2.42
CA LEU A 726 -43.59 46.17 3.03
C LEU A 726 -42.58 47.31 3.23
N SER A 727 -42.78 48.41 2.51
CA SER A 727 -42.03 49.66 2.70
C SER A 727 -42.92 50.66 3.43
N PHE A 728 -42.54 51.04 4.65
CA PHE A 728 -43.16 52.13 5.38
C PHE A 728 -42.36 53.40 5.14
N LYS A 729 -43.04 54.52 4.83
CA LYS A 729 -42.45 55.85 5.05
C LYS A 729 -42.67 56.19 6.53
N VAL A 730 -41.61 56.64 7.20
CA VAL A 730 -41.75 57.48 8.40
C VAL A 730 -42.29 58.84 7.94
N LYS A 731 -43.09 59.51 8.78
CA LYS A 731 -43.57 60.88 8.52
C LYS A 731 -42.43 61.90 8.67
#